data_AF-A0A098G5D3-F1
#
_entry.id   AF-A0A098G5D3-F1
#
_cell.length_a   1.000
_cell.length_b   1.000
_cell.length_c   1.000
_cell.angle_alpha   90.00
_cell.angle_beta   90.00
_cell.angle_gamma   90.00
#
_symmetry.space_group_name_H-M   'P 1'
#
loop_
_entity.id
_entity.type
_entity.pdbx_description
1 polymer ?
#
loop_
_entity_poly.entity_id
_entity_poly.type
_entity_poly.pdbx_seq_one_letter_code
_entity_poly.pdbx_strand_id
1 'polypeptide(L)'
;MVWQYNIGDIKLGKPTYLGHEAYIDAVYSPADQNARPSKVIFKKNKYGKARNSRFEVAFSQLARLFLADGTTSHQKLVVNNSGRVVGVATEHLCYVIGRKEGLNGTFLTLDDPTKNCDCSVKQVLQAEDIPYYFFDQLPHGFFANLLQAEKDNQLDIDYASLASILASSYTLEEDDLHKGNFGFYIVKKNGKPRVVFFKIDHDLMLADSIMSFKTLRPFHIFHGADAFDITAEDLLTFPNLASSFNVYWPTRLSFIYKPWDNKAYLDSQETEAFSLLAERPEFKKAKWLAFYKHILLSKEIMDEALGECLDNLVPHDRARIALLTDATVARQARLKAVLFSIKEFRDCIASLTPEEHTSLQYELLVSTSELEIPTQIIESMFSYQELCQSPHAFDDGDTPLHAAIKLGDYRYEETMQMFGHFINVKNNAGKTPLDVAMDMAATAKKHPVDIRADVRFTMQHLLANGAEKNERFEWFNQEEHIESYKFHTLYISSSVRARTYQELKSVLQDIGEDHRFCLKFKKNLAIECINHFIKANRNHPDMQPILQQLKKDMNGESSKDECAPLLYIRQLRSRLWIIRLIRGLYGSTSTQSEINELVDNELERINSKESNSFSSFHTANDADENERKIKEAKVAKELAAEEQAIREQITKEAMNEVDELLCQIGQSKHVQEPNFSDFRDIAKGLHKTLTKIRNEYEIYLKTDESSGRTTGPEEAWILFCTQWQSAIEAYKVTHANLVQRLQQPLKKAAEEAVSIARAKRTGAIIEKIDMILEELKNKVDGIGSNHSEAKDVAKNLHAMLLEARDDYFVQLVNGRENGETIDADKAGQRFKKRCRLAIDAAMPVLEKDLGWGGYLKNILKAIVNAVIYVVTVGHVNSFFTYSKSDASKAATVADEELQYAEQASFFTPKP
;
A
#
# COMPACT_ATOMS: atom_id res chain seq x y z
N MET A 1 1.88 -16.79 27.66
CA MET A 1 3.31 -16.66 28.01
C MET A 1 4.04 -16.20 26.76
N VAL A 2 4.65 -15.02 26.78
CA VAL A 2 5.34 -14.45 25.60
C VAL A 2 6.62 -15.26 25.32
N TRP A 3 6.79 -15.71 24.08
CA TRP A 3 7.95 -16.53 23.71
C TRP A 3 9.18 -15.65 23.47
N GLN A 4 10.24 -15.86 24.26
CA GLN A 4 11.47 -15.06 24.22
C GLN A 4 12.71 -15.96 24.26
N TYR A 5 13.83 -15.48 23.73
CA TYR A 5 15.14 -16.13 23.88
C TYR A 5 15.98 -15.43 24.94
N ASN A 6 16.75 -16.19 25.71
CA ASN A 6 17.80 -15.63 26.54
C ASN A 6 19.07 -15.46 25.70
N ILE A 7 19.73 -14.31 25.80
CA ILE A 7 21.02 -14.07 25.13
C ILE A 7 22.10 -15.08 25.54
N GLY A 8 22.03 -15.63 26.75
CA GLY A 8 22.94 -16.69 27.21
C GLY A 8 22.82 -17.99 26.42
N ASP A 9 21.68 -18.21 25.76
CA ASP A 9 21.41 -19.38 24.93
C ASP A 9 21.81 -19.15 23.45
N ILE A 10 22.30 -17.95 23.11
CA ILE A 10 22.69 -17.58 21.75
C ILE A 10 24.21 -17.45 21.68
N LYS A 11 24.84 -18.37 20.95
CA LYS A 11 26.25 -18.24 20.59
C LYS A 11 26.39 -17.25 19.45
N LEU A 12 27.05 -16.12 19.73
CA LEU A 12 27.30 -15.07 18.74
C LEU A 12 28.36 -15.50 17.73
N GLY A 13 28.11 -15.20 16.45
CA GLY A 13 29.09 -15.29 15.37
C GLY A 13 29.96 -14.02 15.25
N LYS A 14 30.48 -13.76 14.06
CA LYS A 14 31.20 -12.51 13.78
C LYS A 14 30.22 -11.34 13.67
N PRO A 15 30.49 -10.18 14.31
CA PRO A 15 29.62 -9.03 14.17
C PRO A 15 29.68 -8.46 12.75
N THR A 16 28.51 -8.06 12.26
CA THR A 16 28.30 -7.35 10.99
C THR A 16 27.56 -6.05 11.29
N TYR A 17 27.83 -5.00 10.52
CA TYR A 17 27.19 -3.70 10.71
C TYR A 17 26.28 -3.37 9.51
N LEU A 18 24.98 -3.56 9.69
CA LEU A 18 23.94 -3.31 8.68
C LEU A 18 22.98 -2.23 9.22
N GLY A 19 23.50 -1.01 9.37
CA GLY A 19 22.81 0.10 10.04
C GLY A 19 22.88 0.05 11.58
N HIS A 20 22.86 -1.15 12.16
CA HIS A 20 23.25 -1.42 13.54
C HIS A 20 23.94 -2.79 13.66
N GLU A 21 24.45 -3.10 14.84
CA GLU A 21 25.22 -4.33 15.07
C GLU A 21 24.33 -5.59 15.02
N ALA A 22 24.66 -6.50 14.12
CA ALA A 22 23.97 -7.77 13.90
C ALA A 22 24.96 -8.95 13.78
N TYR A 23 24.49 -10.15 14.05
CA TYR A 23 25.25 -11.39 14.02
C TYR A 23 24.49 -12.39 13.14
N ILE A 24 24.93 -12.50 11.89
CA ILE A 24 24.24 -13.29 10.85
C ILE A 24 24.46 -14.79 11.07
N ASP A 25 25.62 -15.16 11.60
CA ASP A 25 26.00 -16.56 11.89
C ASP A 25 25.74 -16.97 13.35
N ALA A 26 24.73 -16.38 14.01
CA ALA A 26 24.41 -16.74 15.39
C ALA A 26 23.72 -18.11 15.47
N VAL A 27 23.93 -18.81 16.58
CA VAL A 27 23.33 -20.14 16.83
C VAL A 27 22.59 -20.10 18.14
N TYR A 28 21.30 -20.41 18.11
CA TYR A 28 20.47 -20.58 19.29
C TYR A 28 20.50 -22.05 19.75
N SER A 29 20.84 -22.26 21.02
CA SER A 29 20.87 -23.56 21.68
C SER A 29 19.85 -23.56 22.80
N PRO A 30 18.65 -24.16 22.58
CA PRO A 30 17.60 -24.20 23.61
C PRO A 30 18.07 -24.93 24.88
N ALA A 31 17.52 -24.53 26.03
CA ALA A 31 17.85 -25.14 27.32
C ALA A 31 17.39 -26.61 27.45
N ASP A 32 16.40 -27.02 26.65
CA ASP A 32 16.00 -28.42 26.53
C ASP A 32 17.07 -29.21 25.75
N GLN A 33 17.72 -30.16 26.44
CA GLN A 33 18.79 -30.98 25.88
C GLN A 33 18.34 -31.86 24.70
N ASN A 34 17.03 -32.05 24.51
CA ASN A 34 16.48 -32.81 23.38
C ASN A 34 16.27 -31.95 22.13
N ALA A 35 16.26 -30.62 22.26
CA ALA A 35 16.04 -29.71 21.14
C ALA A 35 17.37 -29.37 20.45
N ARG A 36 17.39 -29.50 19.11
CA ARG A 36 18.62 -29.27 18.33
C ARG A 36 18.94 -27.77 18.24
N PRO A 37 20.23 -27.39 18.28
CA PRO A 37 20.65 -26.03 17.97
C PRO A 37 20.18 -25.60 16.58
N SER A 38 19.84 -24.32 16.42
CA SER A 38 19.33 -23.75 15.16
C SER A 38 20.05 -22.44 14.82
N LYS A 39 20.23 -22.18 13.53
CA LYS A 39 20.79 -20.91 13.06
C LYS A 39 19.78 -19.78 13.21
N VAL A 40 20.24 -18.64 13.71
CA VAL A 40 19.45 -17.42 13.87
C VAL A 40 20.28 -16.21 13.46
N ILE A 41 19.60 -15.16 13.00
CA ILE A 41 20.20 -13.84 12.83
C ILE A 41 19.86 -13.03 14.09
N PHE A 42 20.87 -12.66 14.87
CA PHE A 42 20.67 -11.83 16.05
C PHE A 42 20.99 -10.37 15.76
N LYS A 43 20.00 -9.49 15.87
CA LYS A 43 20.13 -8.04 15.75
C LYS A 43 20.09 -7.41 17.14
N LYS A 44 21.09 -6.60 17.52
CA LYS A 44 21.03 -5.84 18.78
C LYS A 44 19.99 -4.72 18.68
N ASN A 45 19.53 -4.19 19.81
CA ASN A 45 18.63 -3.03 19.83
C ASN A 45 19.18 -1.87 18.97
N LYS A 46 18.44 -1.50 17.92
CA LYS A 46 18.74 -0.33 17.07
C LYS A 46 18.82 0.95 17.92
N TYR A 47 19.94 1.65 17.87
CA TYR A 47 20.27 2.81 18.72
C TYR A 47 20.20 2.55 20.24
N GLY A 48 20.34 1.29 20.67
CA GLY A 48 20.20 0.89 22.08
C GLY A 48 18.76 0.94 22.62
N LYS A 49 17.77 1.21 21.76
CA LYS A 49 16.36 1.37 22.15
C LYS A 49 15.61 0.04 22.05
N ALA A 50 15.34 -0.60 23.18
CA ALA A 50 14.54 -1.84 23.28
C ALA A 50 13.15 -1.76 22.62
N ARG A 51 12.58 -0.57 22.55
CA ARG A 51 11.29 -0.32 21.90
C ARG A 51 11.29 -0.67 20.41
N ASN A 52 12.41 -0.43 19.71
CA ASN A 52 12.51 -0.71 18.28
C ASN A 52 12.42 -2.21 18.01
N SER A 53 13.14 -3.02 18.79
CA SER A 53 13.06 -4.48 18.75
C SER A 53 11.64 -5.01 19.04
N ARG A 54 10.91 -4.38 19.97
CA ARG A 54 9.51 -4.73 20.27
C ARG A 54 8.59 -4.44 19.09
N PHE A 55 8.79 -3.32 18.40
CA PHE A 55 8.01 -3.02 17.20
C PHE A 55 8.38 -3.93 16.03
N GLU A 56 9.67 -4.18 15.78
CA GLU A 56 10.11 -5.06 14.70
C GLU A 56 9.48 -6.46 14.84
N VAL A 57 9.51 -7.04 16.05
CA VAL A 57 8.86 -8.34 16.30
C VAL A 57 7.34 -8.24 16.13
N ALA A 58 6.68 -7.22 16.68
CA ALA A 58 5.23 -7.07 16.56
C ALA A 58 4.77 -6.87 15.10
N PHE A 59 5.48 -6.04 14.32
CA PHE A 59 5.23 -5.88 12.89
C PHE A 59 5.51 -7.16 12.14
N SER A 60 6.54 -7.92 12.53
CA SER A 60 6.79 -9.23 11.93
C SER A 60 5.69 -10.24 12.20
N GLN A 61 5.05 -10.19 13.38
CA GLN A 61 3.89 -11.05 13.67
C GLN A 61 2.67 -10.65 12.85
N LEU A 62 2.40 -9.34 12.72
CA LEU A 62 1.34 -8.87 11.82
C LEU A 62 1.64 -9.25 10.37
N ALA A 63 2.85 -8.97 9.87
CA ALA A 63 3.26 -9.25 8.49
C ALA A 63 3.02 -10.71 8.09
N ARG A 64 3.22 -11.67 9.01
CA ARG A 64 2.97 -13.10 8.77
C ARG A 64 1.51 -13.40 8.42
N LEU A 65 0.56 -12.63 8.95
CA LEU A 65 -0.86 -12.80 8.63
C LEU A 65 -1.18 -12.35 7.20
N PHE A 66 -0.51 -11.28 6.73
CA PHE A 66 -0.75 -10.69 5.42
C PHE A 66 0.00 -11.47 4.34
N LEU A 67 1.26 -11.82 4.61
CA LEU A 67 2.10 -12.59 3.70
C LEU A 67 1.60 -14.04 3.55
N ALA A 68 1.86 -14.62 2.39
CA ALA A 68 1.63 -16.02 2.11
C ALA A 68 2.44 -16.91 3.05
N ASP A 69 1.87 -18.05 3.43
CA ASP A 69 2.52 -18.97 4.36
C ASP A 69 3.93 -19.37 3.89
N GLY A 70 4.86 -19.44 4.84
CA GLY A 70 6.25 -19.81 4.60
C GLY A 70 7.04 -18.82 3.73
N THR A 71 6.58 -17.56 3.59
CA THR A 71 7.32 -16.53 2.83
C THR A 71 8.07 -15.53 3.71
N THR A 72 8.06 -15.70 5.03
CA THR A 72 8.86 -14.89 5.97
C THR A 72 9.33 -15.69 7.19
N SER A 73 10.44 -15.25 7.78
CA SER A 73 10.99 -15.81 9.02
C SER A 73 10.24 -15.41 10.29
N HIS A 74 10.25 -16.32 11.27
CA HIS A 74 9.82 -16.02 12.63
C HIS A 74 10.83 -15.13 13.34
N GLN A 75 10.33 -14.22 14.18
CA GLN A 75 11.16 -13.35 15.00
C GLN A 75 10.75 -13.45 16.47
N LYS A 76 11.75 -13.38 17.35
CA LYS A 76 11.53 -13.37 18.80
C LYS A 76 12.38 -12.31 19.47
N LEU A 77 11.86 -11.78 20.57
CA LEU A 77 12.63 -10.89 21.44
C LEU A 77 13.75 -11.67 22.13
N VAL A 78 14.90 -11.04 22.23
CA VAL A 78 16.04 -11.56 23.00
C VAL A 78 16.17 -10.73 24.27
N VAL A 79 16.21 -11.40 25.41
CA VAL A 79 16.37 -10.80 26.73
C VAL A 79 17.67 -11.24 27.38
N ASN A 80 18.17 -10.44 28.31
CA ASN A 80 19.26 -10.85 29.20
C ASN A 80 18.73 -11.52 30.48
N ASN A 81 19.63 -11.97 31.35
CA ASN A 81 19.29 -12.61 32.63
C ASN A 81 18.49 -11.74 33.61
N SER A 82 18.38 -10.42 33.36
CA SER A 82 17.53 -9.50 34.14
C SER A 82 16.18 -9.22 33.48
N GLY A 83 15.84 -9.94 32.41
CA GLY A 83 14.59 -9.77 31.65
C GLY A 83 14.56 -8.52 30.78
N ARG A 84 15.69 -7.81 30.62
CA ARG A 84 15.75 -6.63 29.73
C ARG A 84 15.94 -7.06 28.28
N VAL A 85 15.13 -6.51 27.38
CA VAL A 85 15.24 -6.74 25.93
C VAL A 85 16.56 -6.16 25.41
N VAL A 86 17.38 -6.99 24.78
CA VAL A 86 18.69 -6.64 24.21
C VAL A 86 18.72 -6.68 22.68
N GLY A 87 17.71 -7.27 22.03
CA GLY A 87 17.61 -7.33 20.58
C GLY A 87 16.49 -8.22 20.08
N VAL A 88 16.61 -8.63 18.81
CA VAL A 88 15.72 -9.54 18.09
C VAL A 88 16.52 -10.70 17.53
N ALA A 89 15.99 -11.92 17.64
CA ALA A 89 16.49 -13.09 16.94
C ALA A 89 15.51 -13.47 15.83
N THR A 90 16.00 -13.53 14.61
CA THR A 90 15.24 -13.96 13.43
C THR A 90 15.65 -15.37 13.06
N GLU A 91 14.69 -16.27 12.87
CA GLU A 91 14.94 -17.60 12.35
C GLU A 91 15.57 -17.53 10.95
N HIS A 92 16.56 -18.38 10.68
CA HIS A 92 17.16 -18.42 9.36
C HIS A 92 16.15 -18.91 8.31
N LEU A 93 16.06 -18.17 7.20
CA LEU A 93 15.04 -18.38 6.16
C LEU A 93 15.03 -19.80 5.58
N CYS A 94 16.20 -20.45 5.54
CA CYS A 94 16.32 -21.82 5.05
C CYS A 94 15.39 -22.81 5.78
N TYR A 95 15.12 -22.61 7.08
CA TYR A 95 14.19 -23.46 7.83
C TYR A 95 12.73 -23.19 7.44
N VAL A 96 12.40 -21.94 7.11
CA VAL A 96 11.09 -21.55 6.60
C VAL A 96 10.83 -22.21 5.25
N ILE A 97 11.78 -22.08 4.32
CA ILE A 97 11.70 -22.68 2.98
C ILE A 97 11.64 -24.21 3.10
N GLY A 98 12.46 -24.80 3.97
CA GLY A 98 12.47 -26.25 4.21
C GLY A 98 11.14 -26.78 4.75
N ARG A 99 10.43 -26.02 5.59
CA ARG A 99 9.07 -26.38 6.04
C ARG A 99 8.03 -26.23 4.93
N LYS A 100 8.10 -25.16 4.14
CA LYS A 100 7.15 -24.88 3.05
C LYS A 100 7.25 -25.90 1.91
N GLU A 101 8.47 -26.21 1.48
CA GLU A 101 8.70 -27.06 0.30
C GLU A 101 8.96 -28.53 0.64
N GLY A 102 9.37 -28.80 1.88
CA GLY A 102 9.90 -30.10 2.29
C GLY A 102 11.32 -30.33 1.77
N LEU A 103 12.15 -31.05 2.54
CA LEU A 103 13.53 -31.38 2.13
C LEU A 103 13.60 -32.39 0.98
N ASN A 104 12.50 -33.10 0.70
CA ASN A 104 12.40 -34.01 -0.44
C ASN A 104 12.16 -33.27 -1.77
N GLY A 105 11.94 -31.95 -1.73
CA GLY A 105 11.78 -31.13 -2.92
C GLY A 105 13.06 -31.06 -3.76
N THR A 106 12.92 -30.94 -5.07
CA THR A 106 14.06 -30.72 -5.97
C THR A 106 14.38 -29.24 -6.04
N PHE A 107 15.34 -28.78 -5.25
CA PHE A 107 15.83 -27.41 -5.29
C PHE A 107 16.82 -27.19 -6.45
N LEU A 108 16.86 -25.97 -6.96
CA LEU A 108 17.80 -25.56 -7.99
C LEU A 108 18.65 -24.38 -7.52
N THR A 109 19.89 -24.34 -7.99
CA THR A 109 20.81 -23.22 -7.82
C THR A 109 21.02 -22.55 -9.17
N LEU A 110 21.24 -21.23 -9.16
CA LEU A 110 21.73 -20.53 -10.34
C LEU A 110 23.16 -20.98 -10.64
N ASP A 111 23.45 -21.26 -11.92
CA ASP A 111 24.76 -21.72 -12.37
C ASP A 111 25.79 -20.57 -12.35
N ASP A 112 25.39 -19.40 -12.84
CA ASP A 112 26.15 -18.16 -12.74
C ASP A 112 25.21 -16.99 -12.38
N PRO A 113 25.06 -16.67 -11.07
CA PRO A 113 24.20 -15.58 -10.59
C PRO A 113 24.54 -14.20 -11.15
N THR A 114 25.69 -14.05 -11.81
CA THR A 114 26.16 -12.78 -12.36
C THR A 114 25.75 -12.55 -13.82
N LYS A 115 25.23 -13.57 -14.53
CA LYS A 115 25.01 -13.50 -15.98
C LYS A 115 23.60 -13.84 -16.43
N ASN A 116 22.99 -14.92 -15.93
CA ASN A 116 21.75 -15.45 -16.48
C ASN A 116 20.89 -16.15 -15.42
N CYS A 117 19.77 -16.73 -15.87
CA CYS A 117 18.84 -17.49 -15.04
C CYS A 117 18.97 -19.02 -15.23
N ASP A 118 20.09 -19.47 -15.81
CA ASP A 118 20.36 -20.91 -15.98
C ASP A 118 20.53 -21.55 -14.60
N CYS A 119 19.97 -22.74 -14.44
CA CYS A 119 19.93 -23.40 -13.15
C CYS A 119 20.20 -24.91 -13.23
N SER A 120 20.88 -25.40 -12.20
CA SER A 120 21.18 -26.82 -12.01
C SER A 120 20.56 -27.34 -10.72
N VAL A 121 20.30 -28.64 -10.69
CA VAL A 121 19.73 -29.30 -9.51
C VAL A 121 20.75 -29.28 -8.37
N LYS A 122 20.30 -28.84 -7.19
CA LYS A 122 21.07 -28.84 -5.95
C LYS A 122 20.58 -29.98 -5.06
N GLN A 123 21.50 -30.85 -4.63
CA GLN A 123 21.20 -31.82 -3.59
C GLN A 123 21.12 -31.11 -2.23
N VAL A 124 19.96 -31.24 -1.58
CA VAL A 124 19.67 -30.68 -0.26
C VAL A 124 19.49 -31.84 0.71
N LEU A 125 20.36 -31.95 1.72
CA LEU A 125 20.28 -33.00 2.75
C LEU A 125 19.70 -32.45 4.06
N GLN A 126 19.93 -31.18 4.33
CA GLN A 126 19.40 -30.42 5.46
C GLN A 126 18.96 -29.03 4.99
N ALA A 127 18.13 -28.35 5.79
CA ALA A 127 17.55 -27.06 5.40
C ALA A 127 18.62 -26.03 5.05
N GLU A 128 19.75 -26.03 5.75
CA GLU A 128 20.87 -25.11 5.55
C GLU A 128 21.56 -25.24 4.18
N ASP A 129 21.31 -26.32 3.44
CA ASP A 129 21.84 -26.51 2.09
C ASP A 129 20.96 -25.85 1.00
N ILE A 130 19.78 -25.35 1.37
CA ILE A 130 18.81 -24.76 0.44
C ILE A 130 19.36 -23.45 -0.15
N PRO A 131 19.50 -23.35 -1.48
CA PRO A 131 19.93 -22.11 -2.13
C PRO A 131 18.79 -21.09 -2.19
N TYR A 132 19.11 -19.84 -1.88
CA TYR A 132 18.21 -18.69 -2.02
C TYR A 132 19.04 -17.42 -2.26
N TYR A 133 18.40 -16.39 -2.83
CA TYR A 133 19.08 -15.18 -3.30
C TYR A 133 18.29 -13.94 -2.90
N PHE A 134 18.99 -12.90 -2.44
CA PHE A 134 18.44 -11.55 -2.31
C PHE A 134 18.74 -10.72 -3.55
N PHE A 135 17.86 -9.78 -3.89
CA PHE A 135 18.06 -8.94 -5.07
C PHE A 135 19.25 -7.99 -4.94
N ASP A 136 19.66 -7.60 -3.72
CA ASP A 136 20.85 -6.75 -3.50
C ASP A 136 22.18 -7.51 -3.66
N GLN A 137 22.11 -8.84 -3.77
CA GLN A 137 23.26 -9.73 -4.02
C GLN A 137 23.41 -10.10 -5.49
N LEU A 138 22.45 -9.70 -6.33
CA LEU A 138 22.40 -9.98 -7.76
C LEU A 138 22.71 -8.72 -8.57
N PRO A 139 23.09 -8.85 -9.86
CA PRO A 139 23.28 -7.70 -10.73
C PRO A 139 22.03 -6.80 -10.79
N HIS A 140 22.22 -5.49 -10.95
CA HIS A 140 21.11 -4.60 -11.28
C HIS A 140 20.40 -5.06 -12.56
N GLY A 141 19.07 -4.94 -12.63
CA GLY A 141 18.30 -5.46 -13.76
C GLY A 141 17.91 -6.93 -13.68
N PHE A 142 18.35 -7.69 -12.65
CA PHE A 142 18.15 -9.15 -12.64
C PHE A 142 16.67 -9.57 -12.68
N PHE A 143 15.76 -8.78 -12.09
CA PHE A 143 14.32 -9.09 -12.19
C PHE A 143 13.81 -9.06 -13.65
N ALA A 144 14.35 -8.19 -14.50
CA ALA A 144 14.03 -8.16 -15.92
C ALA A 144 14.48 -9.47 -16.62
N ASN A 145 15.62 -10.02 -16.23
CA ASN A 145 16.09 -11.32 -16.72
C ASN A 145 15.16 -12.46 -16.30
N LEU A 146 14.60 -12.43 -15.09
CA LEU A 146 13.62 -13.42 -14.64
C LEU A 146 12.34 -13.39 -15.50
N LEU A 147 11.80 -12.19 -15.78
CA LEU A 147 10.64 -12.04 -16.66
C LEU A 147 10.93 -12.51 -18.09
N GLN A 148 12.14 -12.24 -18.58
CA GLN A 148 12.56 -12.69 -19.91
C GLN A 148 12.73 -14.22 -19.96
N ALA A 149 13.32 -14.83 -18.93
CA ALA A 149 13.45 -16.29 -18.83
C ALA A 149 12.10 -16.99 -18.74
N GLU A 150 11.12 -16.39 -18.05
CA GLU A 150 9.73 -16.88 -18.07
C GLU A 150 9.13 -16.79 -19.48
N LYS A 151 9.30 -15.66 -20.18
CA LYS A 151 8.87 -15.47 -21.58
C LYS A 151 9.40 -16.56 -22.50
N ASP A 152 10.67 -16.89 -22.31
CA ASP A 152 11.39 -17.89 -23.09
C ASP A 152 11.08 -19.32 -22.61
N ASN A 153 10.11 -19.47 -21.70
CA ASN A 153 9.62 -20.73 -21.14
C ASN A 153 10.72 -21.56 -20.43
N GLN A 154 11.76 -20.89 -19.92
CA GLN A 154 12.87 -21.53 -19.20
C GLN A 154 12.51 -21.81 -17.73
N LEU A 155 11.71 -20.93 -17.13
CA LEU A 155 11.21 -21.03 -15.75
C LEU A 155 9.78 -20.51 -15.65
N ASP A 156 9.13 -20.75 -14.51
CA ASP A 156 7.87 -20.13 -14.12
C ASP A 156 8.09 -19.19 -12.93
N ILE A 157 7.31 -18.11 -12.86
CA ILE A 157 7.30 -17.20 -11.71
C ILE A 157 6.08 -17.52 -10.84
N ASP A 158 6.31 -17.69 -9.54
CA ASP A 158 5.23 -17.78 -8.57
C ASP A 158 4.64 -16.40 -8.26
N TYR A 159 3.78 -15.91 -9.15
CA TYR A 159 3.13 -14.62 -9.01
C TYR A 159 2.30 -14.48 -7.73
N ALA A 160 1.81 -15.58 -7.14
CA ALA A 160 1.12 -15.54 -5.84
C ALA A 160 2.06 -15.09 -4.71
N SER A 161 3.26 -15.68 -4.63
CA SER A 161 4.26 -15.28 -3.63
C SER A 161 4.74 -13.83 -3.82
N LEU A 162 4.95 -13.41 -5.07
CA LEU A 162 5.37 -12.03 -5.39
C LEU A 162 4.27 -11.02 -5.08
N ALA A 163 3.03 -11.28 -5.50
CA ALA A 163 1.89 -10.43 -5.23
C ALA A 163 1.63 -10.31 -3.73
N SER A 164 1.74 -11.41 -2.98
CA SER A 164 1.65 -11.43 -1.51
C SER A 164 2.63 -10.43 -0.88
N ILE A 165 3.91 -10.45 -1.28
CA ILE A 165 4.95 -9.54 -0.75
C ILE A 165 4.59 -8.09 -1.04
N LEU A 166 4.34 -7.77 -2.31
CA LEU A 166 4.08 -6.40 -2.73
C LEU A 166 2.79 -5.86 -2.09
N ALA A 167 1.70 -6.64 -2.13
CA ALA A 167 0.41 -6.23 -1.56
C ALA A 167 0.50 -6.08 -0.04
N SER A 168 1.22 -6.96 0.66
CA SER A 168 1.40 -6.89 2.12
C SER A 168 2.17 -5.63 2.51
N SER A 169 3.27 -5.35 1.81
CA SER A 169 4.06 -4.13 1.99
C SER A 169 3.24 -2.85 1.76
N TYR A 170 2.39 -2.83 0.73
CA TYR A 170 1.50 -1.70 0.47
C TYR A 170 0.43 -1.53 1.54
N THR A 171 -0.20 -2.65 1.93
CA THR A 171 -1.28 -2.67 2.92
C THR A 171 -0.77 -2.20 4.28
N LEU A 172 0.39 -2.70 4.71
CA LEU A 172 1.02 -2.38 5.99
C LEU A 172 1.93 -1.13 5.94
N GLU A 173 1.77 -0.25 4.94
CA GLU A 173 2.48 1.03 4.85
C GLU A 173 4.01 0.89 5.01
N GLU A 174 4.62 -0.09 4.35
CA GLU A 174 6.07 -0.27 4.44
C GLU A 174 6.81 0.78 3.61
N ASP A 175 7.69 1.54 4.25
CA ASP A 175 8.45 2.59 3.59
C ASP A 175 9.81 2.12 3.02
N ASP A 176 10.26 0.92 3.38
CA ASP A 176 11.63 0.44 3.14
C ASP A 176 11.70 -0.88 2.36
N LEU A 177 10.84 -1.07 1.34
CA LEU A 177 10.90 -2.28 0.52
C LEU A 177 12.07 -2.21 -0.49
N HIS A 178 13.31 -2.26 0.01
CA HIS A 178 14.54 -2.24 -0.78
C HIS A 178 14.97 -3.67 -1.17
N LYS A 179 15.92 -3.81 -2.10
CA LYS A 179 16.33 -5.11 -2.67
C LYS A 179 16.91 -6.13 -1.68
N GLY A 180 17.40 -5.68 -0.53
CA GLY A 180 17.87 -6.56 0.54
C GLY A 180 16.77 -7.11 1.46
N ASN A 181 15.52 -6.66 1.32
CA ASN A 181 14.40 -7.07 2.19
C ASN A 181 13.54 -8.17 1.58
N PHE A 182 13.78 -8.53 0.32
CA PHE A 182 13.08 -9.64 -0.30
C PHE A 182 13.96 -10.32 -1.35
N GLY A 183 13.64 -11.56 -1.64
CA GLY A 183 14.44 -12.43 -2.48
C GLY A 183 13.63 -13.60 -3.00
N PHE A 184 14.31 -14.59 -3.55
CA PHE A 184 13.69 -15.79 -4.09
C PHE A 184 14.55 -17.05 -3.94
N TYR A 185 13.90 -18.20 -4.01
CA TYR A 185 14.53 -19.51 -4.21
C TYR A 185 13.93 -20.18 -5.44
N ILE A 186 14.58 -21.24 -5.93
CA ILE A 186 14.14 -21.97 -7.12
C ILE A 186 13.87 -23.43 -6.75
N VAL A 187 12.67 -23.91 -7.09
CA VAL A 187 12.23 -25.28 -6.86
C VAL A 187 11.62 -25.87 -8.13
N LYS A 188 11.81 -27.17 -8.37
CA LYS A 188 11.18 -27.86 -9.50
C LYS A 188 9.73 -28.20 -9.15
N LYS A 189 8.77 -27.64 -9.88
CA LYS A 189 7.34 -28.00 -9.78
C LYS A 189 6.85 -28.44 -11.16
N ASN A 190 6.11 -29.54 -11.22
CA ASN A 190 5.58 -30.08 -12.48
C ASN A 190 6.64 -30.25 -13.59
N GLY A 191 7.88 -30.59 -13.21
CA GLY A 191 8.98 -30.78 -14.16
C GLY A 191 9.71 -29.50 -14.60
N LYS A 192 9.24 -28.30 -14.22
CA LYS A 192 9.82 -27.01 -14.62
C LYS A 192 10.39 -26.24 -13.41
N PRO A 193 11.49 -25.48 -13.56
CA PRO A 193 11.97 -24.58 -12.51
C PRO A 193 10.92 -23.50 -12.22
N ARG A 194 10.61 -23.28 -10.93
CA ARG A 194 9.70 -22.25 -10.46
C ARG A 194 10.41 -21.36 -9.44
N VAL A 195 10.34 -20.06 -9.67
CA VAL A 195 10.89 -19.01 -8.80
C VAL A 195 9.83 -18.62 -7.77
N VAL A 196 10.16 -18.78 -6.49
CA VAL A 196 9.25 -18.48 -5.37
C VAL A 196 9.88 -17.41 -4.49
N PHE A 197 9.10 -16.39 -4.14
CA PHE A 197 9.58 -15.20 -3.45
C PHE A 197 9.33 -15.28 -1.95
N PHE A 198 10.22 -14.63 -1.19
CA PHE A 198 10.12 -14.44 0.25
C PHE A 198 10.53 -13.03 0.63
N LYS A 199 10.14 -12.61 1.83
CA LYS A 199 10.47 -11.31 2.41
C LYS A 199 11.03 -11.49 3.83
N ILE A 200 11.90 -10.57 4.21
CA ILE A 200 12.41 -10.38 5.57
C ILE A 200 12.40 -8.89 5.92
N ASP A 201 12.72 -8.60 7.18
CA ASP A 201 12.88 -7.26 7.74
C ASP A 201 11.61 -6.40 7.68
N HIS A 202 11.06 -6.10 8.85
CA HIS A 202 9.72 -5.50 8.99
C HIS A 202 9.75 -4.26 9.90
N ASP A 203 10.92 -3.68 10.15
CA ASP A 203 11.13 -2.62 11.14
C ASP A 203 10.50 -1.26 10.77
N LEU A 204 10.08 -1.09 9.51
CA LEU A 204 9.50 0.13 8.96
C LEU A 204 8.12 -0.06 8.33
N MET A 205 7.34 -0.99 8.89
CA MET A 205 5.89 -1.08 8.66
C MET A 205 5.11 -0.06 9.47
N LEU A 206 3.86 0.18 9.06
CA LEU A 206 2.97 1.21 9.61
C LEU A 206 3.69 2.55 9.66
N ALA A 207 4.39 2.88 8.57
CA ALA A 207 5.26 4.04 8.47
C ALA A 207 4.49 5.33 8.76
N ASP A 208 3.31 5.51 8.15
CA ASP A 208 2.49 6.69 8.38
C ASP A 208 1.76 6.61 9.73
N SER A 209 1.16 5.46 10.02
CA SER A 209 0.25 5.32 11.17
C SER A 209 0.95 5.28 12.53
N ILE A 210 2.19 4.76 12.62
CA ILE A 210 2.89 4.54 13.90
C ILE A 210 4.34 5.01 13.86
N MET A 211 5.12 4.59 12.87
CA MET A 211 6.58 4.81 12.90
C MET A 211 6.97 6.27 12.63
N SER A 212 6.13 7.02 11.93
CA SER A 212 6.24 8.48 11.75
C SER A 212 6.35 9.25 13.07
N PHE A 213 5.83 8.69 14.17
CA PHE A 213 5.90 9.27 15.52
C PHE A 213 7.16 8.83 16.32
N LYS A 214 8.06 8.06 15.70
CA LYS A 214 9.15 7.34 16.41
C LYS A 214 10.50 7.49 15.74
N THR A 215 10.52 7.41 14.43
CA THR A 215 11.73 7.43 13.63
C THR A 215 11.50 8.33 12.43
N LEU A 216 12.35 9.33 12.29
CA LEU A 216 12.26 10.25 11.17
C LEU A 216 13.16 9.77 10.03
N ARG A 217 12.60 9.74 8.81
CA ARG A 217 13.42 9.80 7.59
C ARG A 217 13.37 11.23 7.06
N PRO A 218 14.53 11.84 6.72
CA PRO A 218 14.60 13.22 6.26
C PRO A 218 13.74 13.58 5.05
N PHE A 219 13.26 12.59 4.28
CA PHE A 219 12.44 12.83 3.10
C PHE A 219 10.94 12.92 3.42
N HIS A 220 10.50 12.35 4.55
CA HIS A 220 9.08 12.35 4.94
C HIS A 220 8.53 13.74 5.26
N ILE A 221 9.39 14.71 5.56
CA ILE A 221 8.97 16.12 5.72
C ILE A 221 8.56 16.78 4.40
N PHE A 222 8.97 16.24 3.25
CA PHE A 222 8.50 16.67 1.92
C PHE A 222 7.23 15.95 1.48
N HIS A 223 6.78 14.96 2.25
CA HIS A 223 5.59 14.19 1.95
C HIS A 223 4.33 14.94 2.44
N GLY A 224 3.24 14.81 1.66
CA GLY A 224 1.94 15.35 2.07
C GLY A 224 1.30 14.49 3.16
N ALA A 225 0.20 14.99 3.70
CA ALA A 225 -0.62 14.23 4.65
C ALA A 225 -1.17 12.92 4.03
N ASP A 226 -1.28 12.89 2.71
CA ASP A 226 -1.82 11.86 1.83
C ASP A 226 -0.77 10.83 1.35
N ALA A 227 0.48 10.94 1.81
CA ALA A 227 1.58 10.22 1.19
C ALA A 227 1.55 8.69 1.28
N PHE A 228 0.65 8.11 2.05
CA PHE A 228 0.43 6.67 2.12
C PHE A 228 -1.04 6.30 1.87
N ASP A 229 -1.84 7.21 1.30
CA ASP A 229 -3.25 6.94 1.05
C ASP A 229 -3.44 5.81 0.01
N ILE A 230 -4.44 4.96 0.25
CA ILE A 230 -4.88 3.93 -0.69
C ILE A 230 -5.80 4.58 -1.71
N THR A 231 -5.42 4.51 -2.97
CA THR A 231 -6.20 5.09 -4.08
C THR A 231 -6.61 4.01 -5.07
N ALA A 232 -7.71 4.26 -5.78
CA ALA A 232 -8.17 3.34 -6.82
C ALA A 232 -7.15 3.23 -7.96
N GLU A 233 -6.48 4.34 -8.28
CA GLU A 233 -5.39 4.39 -9.27
C GLU A 233 -4.25 3.46 -8.88
N ASP A 234 -3.70 3.59 -7.67
CA ASP A 234 -2.60 2.74 -7.19
C ASP A 234 -2.96 1.25 -7.23
N LEU A 235 -4.20 0.88 -6.86
CA LEU A 235 -4.65 -0.52 -6.88
C LEU A 235 -4.84 -1.05 -8.30
N LEU A 236 -5.39 -0.24 -9.22
CA LEU A 236 -5.59 -0.61 -10.62
C LEU A 236 -4.24 -0.83 -11.32
N THR A 237 -3.31 0.11 -11.19
CA THR A 237 -1.97 0.05 -11.81
C THR A 237 -0.95 -0.72 -10.97
N PHE A 238 -1.36 -1.31 -9.84
CA PHE A 238 -0.47 -2.03 -8.93
C PHE A 238 0.39 -3.08 -9.67
N PRO A 239 1.72 -3.10 -9.45
CA PRO A 239 2.46 -2.44 -8.36
C PRO A 239 2.98 -1.03 -8.69
N ASN A 240 2.58 -0.42 -9.81
CA ASN A 240 3.00 0.93 -10.16
C ASN A 240 2.23 1.98 -9.33
N LEU A 241 2.86 2.49 -8.28
CA LEU A 241 2.26 3.45 -7.35
C LEU A 241 2.39 4.88 -7.88
N ALA A 242 1.25 5.55 -8.08
CA ALA A 242 1.16 6.96 -8.45
C ALA A 242 1.13 7.88 -7.22
N SER A 243 0.40 7.48 -6.17
CA SER A 243 0.05 8.34 -5.03
C SER A 243 0.85 8.06 -3.75
N SER A 244 1.16 6.80 -3.44
CA SER A 244 1.88 6.47 -2.21
C SER A 244 3.39 6.75 -2.32
N PHE A 245 3.99 7.60 -1.49
CA PHE A 245 5.39 8.06 -1.55
C PHE A 245 6.36 7.21 -0.70
N ASN A 246 6.42 5.90 -0.91
CA ASN A 246 7.40 5.04 -0.24
C ASN A 246 8.83 5.40 -0.68
N VAL A 247 9.78 5.45 0.26
CA VAL A 247 11.18 5.76 -0.03
C VAL A 247 11.82 4.69 -0.92
N TYR A 248 11.58 3.41 -0.63
CA TYR A 248 11.97 2.31 -1.50
C TYR A 248 10.74 1.57 -2.00
N TRP A 249 10.62 1.47 -3.33
CA TRP A 249 9.58 0.70 -3.98
C TRP A 249 10.05 0.18 -5.36
N PRO A 250 9.74 -1.08 -5.75
CA PRO A 250 10.31 -1.70 -6.96
C PRO A 250 10.03 -1.00 -8.29
N THR A 251 8.95 -0.22 -8.42
CA THR A 251 8.62 0.52 -9.65
C THR A 251 9.16 1.95 -9.68
N ARG A 252 10.01 2.33 -8.72
CA ARG A 252 10.53 3.69 -8.58
C ARG A 252 12.04 3.73 -8.56
N LEU A 253 12.60 4.57 -9.42
CA LEU A 253 14.03 4.83 -9.43
C LEU A 253 14.44 5.64 -8.20
N SER A 254 15.29 5.05 -7.38
CA SER A 254 15.82 5.64 -6.16
C SER A 254 17.03 6.52 -6.48
N PHE A 255 16.81 7.78 -6.83
CA PHE A 255 17.89 8.73 -7.15
C PHE A 255 18.50 9.42 -5.91
N ILE A 256 17.91 9.24 -4.73
CA ILE A 256 18.05 10.20 -3.63
C ILE A 256 18.91 9.68 -2.47
N TYR A 257 18.99 8.36 -2.24
CA TYR A 257 19.70 7.79 -1.08
C TYR A 257 20.74 6.77 -1.51
N LYS A 258 22.02 7.15 -1.37
CA LYS A 258 23.22 6.35 -1.71
C LYS A 258 23.14 5.70 -3.10
N PRO A 259 23.43 6.45 -4.18
CA PRO A 259 23.30 5.98 -5.57
C PRO A 259 24.26 4.83 -5.96
N TRP A 260 24.99 4.26 -5.00
CA TRP A 260 25.93 3.15 -5.16
C TRP A 260 25.63 2.00 -4.19
N ASP A 261 24.51 2.07 -3.46
CA ASP A 261 24.05 1.00 -2.59
C ASP A 261 23.27 -0.02 -3.43
N ASN A 262 23.72 -1.28 -3.44
CA ASN A 262 23.06 -2.37 -4.17
C ASN A 262 21.61 -2.59 -3.70
N LYS A 263 21.22 -2.05 -2.54
CA LYS A 263 19.86 -2.11 -2.02
C LYS A 263 18.85 -1.25 -2.80
N ALA A 264 19.33 -0.23 -3.52
CA ALA A 264 18.48 0.71 -4.23
C ALA A 264 18.04 0.21 -5.62
N TYR A 265 16.86 0.65 -6.08
CA TYR A 265 16.38 0.46 -7.45
C TYR A 265 16.98 1.55 -8.35
N LEU A 266 18.13 1.24 -8.96
CA LEU A 266 18.88 2.18 -9.80
C LEU A 266 18.71 1.91 -11.29
N ASP A 267 18.14 0.77 -11.66
CA ASP A 267 18.06 0.31 -13.04
C ASP A 267 16.66 0.53 -13.63
N SER A 268 16.61 1.22 -14.76
CA SER A 268 15.33 1.54 -15.42
C SER A 268 14.66 0.31 -16.01
N GLN A 269 15.42 -0.67 -16.50
CA GLN A 269 14.85 -1.90 -17.07
C GLN A 269 14.22 -2.76 -15.97
N GLU A 270 14.82 -2.78 -14.78
CA GLU A 270 14.29 -3.46 -13.60
C GLU A 270 12.99 -2.83 -13.11
N THR A 271 12.97 -1.51 -12.96
CA THR A 271 11.77 -0.78 -12.52
C THR A 271 10.65 -0.88 -13.56
N GLU A 272 10.98 -0.87 -14.84
CA GLU A 272 10.05 -1.15 -15.94
C GLU A 272 9.54 -2.60 -15.88
N ALA A 273 10.42 -3.59 -15.64
CA ALA A 273 10.04 -4.99 -15.46
C ALA A 273 9.03 -5.18 -14.32
N PHE A 274 9.26 -4.57 -13.15
CA PHE A 274 8.25 -4.57 -12.08
C PHE A 274 6.95 -3.87 -12.50
N SER A 275 7.03 -2.80 -13.27
CA SER A 275 5.84 -2.08 -13.75
C SER A 275 5.01 -2.94 -14.73
N LEU A 276 5.66 -3.76 -15.56
CA LEU A 276 4.99 -4.68 -16.50
C LEU A 276 4.16 -5.77 -15.81
N LEU A 277 4.36 -6.02 -14.50
CA LEU A 277 3.50 -6.91 -13.71
C LEU A 277 2.04 -6.45 -13.72
N ALA A 278 1.82 -5.13 -13.80
CA ALA A 278 0.49 -4.54 -13.87
C ALA A 278 -0.28 -4.98 -15.12
N GLU A 279 0.37 -5.57 -16.14
CA GLU A 279 -0.28 -6.08 -17.35
C GLU A 279 -0.41 -7.61 -17.40
N ARG A 280 0.14 -8.34 -16.42
CA ARG A 280 0.09 -9.80 -16.38
C ARG A 280 -1.22 -10.32 -15.81
N PRO A 281 -1.99 -11.15 -16.53
CA PRO A 281 -3.24 -11.72 -16.01
C PRO A 281 -3.06 -12.51 -14.71
N GLU A 282 -2.01 -13.32 -14.62
CA GLU A 282 -1.68 -14.15 -13.47
C GLU A 282 -1.36 -13.30 -12.23
N PHE A 283 -0.55 -12.24 -12.41
CA PHE A 283 -0.26 -11.29 -11.35
C PHE A 283 -1.49 -10.45 -10.97
N LYS A 284 -2.29 -9.99 -11.94
CA LYS A 284 -3.55 -9.26 -11.69
C LYS A 284 -4.48 -10.08 -10.79
N LYS A 285 -4.64 -11.37 -11.09
CA LYS A 285 -5.45 -12.26 -10.24
C LYS A 285 -4.81 -12.45 -8.87
N ALA A 286 -3.52 -12.74 -8.82
CA ALA A 286 -2.78 -12.94 -7.57
C ALA A 286 -2.84 -11.72 -6.64
N LYS A 287 -2.70 -10.49 -7.16
CA LYS A 287 -2.81 -9.27 -6.35
C LYS A 287 -4.21 -9.09 -5.77
N TRP A 288 -5.27 -9.41 -6.54
CA TRP A 288 -6.63 -9.31 -6.03
C TRP A 288 -6.92 -10.32 -4.93
N LEU A 289 -6.42 -11.56 -5.08
CA LEU A 289 -6.52 -12.57 -4.03
C LEU A 289 -5.74 -12.16 -2.77
N ALA A 290 -4.53 -11.61 -2.91
CA ALA A 290 -3.75 -11.10 -1.78
C ALA A 290 -4.48 -9.96 -1.06
N PHE A 291 -4.97 -8.95 -1.79
CA PHE A 291 -5.75 -7.86 -1.19
C PHE A 291 -7.06 -8.35 -0.56
N TYR A 292 -7.71 -9.35 -1.16
CA TYR A 292 -8.91 -9.94 -0.60
C TYR A 292 -8.63 -10.63 0.74
N LYS A 293 -7.56 -11.44 0.82
CA LYS A 293 -7.07 -12.00 2.08
C LYS A 293 -6.89 -10.93 3.14
N HIS A 294 -6.24 -9.81 2.79
CA HIS A 294 -5.94 -8.75 3.75
C HIS A 294 -7.18 -8.14 4.39
N ILE A 295 -8.29 -8.00 3.64
CA ILE A 295 -9.54 -7.43 4.17
C ILE A 295 -10.44 -8.45 4.88
N LEU A 296 -10.08 -9.74 4.83
CA LEU A 296 -10.74 -10.83 5.54
C LEU A 296 -10.13 -11.10 6.93
N LEU A 297 -8.87 -10.71 7.16
CA LEU A 297 -8.22 -10.85 8.46
C LEU A 297 -8.99 -10.10 9.54
N SER A 298 -9.48 -10.83 10.54
CA SER A 298 -10.26 -10.27 11.64
C SER A 298 -9.36 -9.69 12.73
N LYS A 299 -9.96 -8.87 13.61
CA LYS A 299 -9.29 -8.33 14.80
C LYS A 299 -8.75 -9.44 15.69
N GLU A 300 -9.53 -10.49 15.87
CA GLU A 300 -9.23 -11.58 16.82
C GLU A 300 -7.92 -12.27 16.41
N ILE A 301 -7.74 -12.54 15.11
CA ILE A 301 -6.50 -13.10 14.56
C ILE A 301 -5.32 -12.15 14.76
N MET A 302 -5.52 -10.85 14.56
CA MET A 302 -4.47 -9.85 14.76
C MET A 302 -4.04 -9.76 16.23
N ASP A 303 -5.00 -9.75 17.16
CA ASP A 303 -4.72 -9.71 18.60
C ASP A 303 -4.01 -10.98 19.07
N GLU A 304 -4.39 -12.14 18.54
CA GLU A 304 -3.75 -13.43 18.82
C GLU A 304 -2.29 -13.43 18.36
N ALA A 305 -2.03 -13.03 17.11
CA ALA A 305 -0.68 -12.97 16.56
C ALA A 305 0.21 -11.99 17.33
N LEU A 306 -0.33 -10.83 17.72
CA LEU A 306 0.38 -9.87 18.56
C LEU A 306 0.62 -10.42 19.97
N GLY A 307 -0.31 -11.21 20.50
CA GLY A 307 -0.22 -11.91 21.79
C GLY A 307 0.97 -12.87 21.91
N GLU A 308 1.53 -13.34 20.79
CA GLU A 308 2.77 -14.14 20.79
C GLU A 308 3.99 -13.34 21.29
N CYS A 309 3.97 -12.02 21.10
CA CYS A 309 5.10 -11.12 21.37
C CYS A 309 4.82 -10.02 22.41
N LEU A 310 3.54 -9.78 22.73
CA LEU A 310 3.05 -8.80 23.69
C LEU A 310 2.13 -9.48 24.70
N ASP A 311 2.34 -9.24 26.00
CA ASP A 311 1.51 -9.88 27.04
C ASP A 311 0.22 -9.10 27.26
N ASN A 312 -0.93 -9.69 26.91
CA ASN A 312 -2.24 -9.05 27.08
C ASN A 312 -2.65 -8.88 28.56
N LEU A 313 -1.99 -9.58 29.49
CA LEU A 313 -2.19 -9.38 30.93
C LEU A 313 -1.46 -8.13 31.46
N VAL A 314 -0.51 -7.61 30.69
CA VAL A 314 0.30 -6.44 31.04
C VAL A 314 -0.33 -5.19 30.43
N PRO A 315 -0.79 -4.20 31.23
CA PRO A 315 -1.57 -3.06 30.72
C PRO A 315 -0.93 -2.30 29.56
N HIS A 316 0.37 -2.04 29.61
CA HIS A 316 1.06 -1.29 28.55
C HIS A 316 1.28 -2.09 27.26
N ASP A 317 1.36 -3.42 27.34
CA ASP A 317 1.48 -4.28 26.16
C ASP A 317 0.08 -4.48 25.53
N ARG A 318 -0.96 -4.66 26.34
CA ARG A 318 -2.37 -4.61 25.92
C ARG A 318 -2.74 -3.31 25.20
N ALA A 319 -2.38 -2.15 25.75
CA ALA A 319 -2.57 -0.86 25.07
C ALA A 319 -1.80 -0.76 23.75
N ARG A 320 -0.67 -1.46 23.62
CA ARG A 320 0.10 -1.53 22.36
C ARG A 320 -0.55 -2.46 21.34
N ILE A 321 -1.11 -3.59 21.77
CA ILE A 321 -1.95 -4.45 20.93
C ILE A 321 -3.09 -3.61 20.36
N ALA A 322 -3.83 -2.92 21.24
CA ALA A 322 -4.94 -2.06 20.82
C ALA A 322 -4.52 -1.00 19.78
N LEU A 323 -3.39 -0.32 19.99
CA LEU A 323 -2.85 0.65 19.03
C LEU A 323 -2.53 0.03 17.65
N LEU A 324 -1.85 -1.13 17.64
CA LEU A 324 -1.43 -1.80 16.41
C LEU A 324 -2.63 -2.36 15.64
N THR A 325 -3.57 -2.96 16.36
CA THR A 325 -4.83 -3.47 15.83
C THR A 325 -5.69 -2.32 15.29
N ASP A 326 -5.85 -1.21 16.03
CA ASP A 326 -6.58 -0.02 15.54
C ASP A 326 -5.99 0.52 14.23
N ALA A 327 -4.67 0.69 14.16
CA ALA A 327 -4.01 1.19 12.97
C ALA A 327 -4.24 0.27 11.77
N THR A 328 -4.12 -1.05 11.98
CA THR A 328 -4.31 -2.06 10.93
C THR A 328 -5.78 -2.14 10.49
N VAL A 329 -6.74 -2.14 11.42
CA VAL A 329 -8.18 -2.17 11.11
C VAL A 329 -8.61 -0.91 10.35
N ALA A 330 -8.14 0.27 10.76
CA ALA A 330 -8.43 1.51 10.04
C ALA A 330 -7.88 1.44 8.59
N ARG A 331 -6.71 0.86 8.41
CA ARG A 331 -6.08 0.65 7.10
C ARG A 331 -6.83 -0.37 6.24
N GLN A 332 -7.27 -1.48 6.82
CA GLN A 332 -8.11 -2.48 6.14
C GLN A 332 -9.45 -1.90 5.69
N ALA A 333 -10.12 -1.09 6.52
CA ALA A 333 -11.39 -0.46 6.16
C ALA A 333 -11.24 0.49 4.96
N ARG A 334 -10.14 1.26 4.92
CA ARG A 334 -9.79 2.10 3.76
C ARG A 334 -9.54 1.26 2.51
N LEU A 335 -8.73 0.21 2.64
CA LEU A 335 -8.44 -0.72 1.54
C LEU A 335 -9.74 -1.33 1.00
N LYS A 336 -10.59 -1.85 1.88
CA LYS A 336 -11.88 -2.46 1.55
C LYS A 336 -12.79 -1.49 0.79
N ALA A 337 -12.97 -0.27 1.29
CA ALA A 337 -13.78 0.76 0.62
C ALA A 337 -13.30 1.05 -0.81
N VAL A 338 -11.99 1.16 -1.02
CA VAL A 338 -11.44 1.40 -2.37
C VAL A 338 -11.57 0.17 -3.26
N LEU A 339 -11.23 -1.03 -2.76
CA LEU A 339 -11.36 -2.28 -3.52
C LEU A 339 -12.78 -2.50 -4.03
N PHE A 340 -13.79 -2.33 -3.18
CA PHE A 340 -15.19 -2.52 -3.58
C PHE A 340 -15.72 -1.39 -4.48
N SER A 341 -15.04 -0.24 -4.57
CA SER A 341 -15.34 0.78 -5.60
C SER A 341 -14.84 0.38 -6.99
N ILE A 342 -13.85 -0.51 -7.08
CA ILE A 342 -13.21 -0.96 -8.33
C ILE A 342 -13.99 -2.13 -8.93
N LYS A 343 -14.46 -2.00 -10.17
CA LYS A 343 -15.24 -3.03 -10.85
C LYS A 343 -14.43 -4.32 -11.07
N GLU A 344 -13.18 -4.19 -11.49
CA GLU A 344 -12.28 -5.30 -11.79
C GLU A 344 -12.04 -6.19 -10.57
N PHE A 345 -11.98 -5.59 -9.38
CA PHE A 345 -11.89 -6.34 -8.13
C PHE A 345 -13.21 -7.08 -7.85
N ARG A 346 -14.36 -6.40 -7.94
CA ARG A 346 -15.67 -7.03 -7.74
C ARG A 346 -15.90 -8.21 -8.68
N ASP A 347 -15.57 -8.05 -9.96
CA ASP A 347 -15.65 -9.09 -10.97
C ASP A 347 -14.75 -10.29 -10.59
N CYS A 348 -13.53 -10.03 -10.12
CA CYS A 348 -12.62 -11.07 -9.62
C CYS A 348 -13.26 -11.87 -8.48
N ILE A 349 -13.83 -11.20 -7.47
CA ILE A 349 -14.48 -11.86 -6.32
C ILE A 349 -15.73 -12.63 -6.74
N ALA A 350 -16.55 -12.07 -7.63
CA ALA A 350 -17.74 -12.74 -8.15
C ALA A 350 -17.39 -14.05 -8.88
N SER A 351 -16.22 -14.09 -9.52
CA SER A 351 -15.73 -15.21 -10.34
C SER A 351 -14.86 -16.26 -9.62
N LEU A 352 -14.69 -16.16 -8.29
CA LEU A 352 -13.86 -17.09 -7.52
C LEU A 352 -14.32 -18.55 -7.67
N THR A 353 -13.38 -19.45 -7.97
CA THR A 353 -13.67 -20.88 -8.06
C THR A 353 -13.70 -21.54 -6.67
N PRO A 354 -14.33 -22.73 -6.51
CA PRO A 354 -14.30 -23.48 -5.26
C PRO A 354 -12.89 -23.81 -4.76
N GLU A 355 -11.96 -24.08 -5.68
CA GLU A 355 -10.55 -24.35 -5.35
C GLU A 355 -9.86 -23.10 -4.80
N GLU A 356 -10.16 -21.92 -5.36
CA GLU A 356 -9.60 -20.65 -4.88
C GLU A 356 -10.14 -20.27 -3.51
N HIS A 357 -11.43 -20.50 -3.28
CA HIS A 357 -12.02 -20.38 -1.95
C HIS A 357 -11.32 -21.28 -0.93
N THR A 358 -11.12 -22.54 -1.28
CA THR A 358 -10.45 -23.51 -0.40
C THR A 358 -9.00 -23.12 -0.15
N SER A 359 -8.28 -22.65 -1.18
CA SER A 359 -6.90 -22.19 -1.05
C SER A 359 -6.78 -20.97 -0.12
N LEU A 360 -7.68 -20.00 -0.27
CA LEU A 360 -7.70 -18.80 0.57
C LEU A 360 -8.08 -19.13 2.02
N GLN A 361 -9.04 -20.03 2.21
CA GLN A 361 -9.41 -20.57 3.52
C GLN A 361 -8.21 -21.25 4.20
N TYR A 362 -7.50 -22.12 3.49
CA TYR A 362 -6.30 -22.77 4.03
C TYR A 362 -5.23 -21.75 4.43
N GLU A 363 -5.00 -20.72 3.61
CA GLU A 363 -4.02 -19.66 3.92
C GLU A 363 -4.40 -18.84 5.17
N LEU A 364 -5.70 -18.58 5.36
CA LEU A 364 -6.22 -17.92 6.55
C LEU A 364 -6.12 -18.83 7.79
N LEU A 365 -6.37 -20.13 7.66
CA LEU A 365 -6.24 -21.09 8.75
C LEU A 365 -4.79 -21.18 9.27
N VAL A 366 -3.81 -21.26 8.37
CA VAL A 366 -2.39 -21.30 8.74
C VAL A 366 -1.93 -20.03 9.44
N SER A 367 -2.67 -18.93 9.26
CA SER A 367 -2.43 -17.67 9.95
C SER A 367 -2.98 -17.63 11.39
N THR A 368 -3.68 -18.68 11.83
CA THR A 368 -4.27 -18.82 13.18
C THR A 368 -3.66 -19.99 13.93
N SER A 369 -3.68 -19.98 15.27
CA SER A 369 -3.36 -21.20 16.05
C SER A 369 -4.55 -22.17 16.15
N GLU A 370 -5.69 -21.84 15.53
CA GLU A 370 -6.92 -22.62 15.58
C GLU A 370 -6.89 -23.81 14.61
N LEU A 371 -7.68 -24.83 14.94
CA LEU A 371 -7.87 -26.03 14.10
C LEU A 371 -8.93 -25.82 13.01
N GLU A 372 -9.73 -24.75 13.11
CA GLU A 372 -10.81 -24.41 12.19
C GLU A 372 -10.80 -22.90 11.93
N ILE A 373 -11.29 -22.49 10.76
CA ILE A 373 -11.35 -21.07 10.40
C ILE A 373 -12.48 -20.41 11.19
N PRO A 374 -12.26 -19.23 11.79
CA PRO A 374 -13.31 -18.49 12.46
C PRO A 374 -14.54 -18.32 11.57
N THR A 375 -15.73 -18.68 12.10
CA THR A 375 -16.99 -18.64 11.35
C THR A 375 -17.25 -17.26 10.74
N GLN A 376 -16.84 -16.18 11.42
CA GLN A 376 -17.01 -14.81 10.93
C GLN A 376 -16.27 -14.54 9.61
N ILE A 377 -15.14 -15.21 9.37
CA ILE A 377 -14.37 -15.07 8.13
C ILE A 377 -15.11 -15.75 6.99
N ILE A 378 -15.61 -16.96 7.23
CA ILE A 378 -16.40 -17.71 6.25
C ILE A 378 -17.66 -16.91 5.88
N GLU A 379 -18.38 -16.39 6.88
CA GLU A 379 -19.55 -15.53 6.69
C GLU A 379 -19.20 -14.27 5.89
N SER A 380 -18.07 -13.63 6.19
CA SER A 380 -17.59 -12.45 5.45
C SER A 380 -17.28 -12.79 3.98
N MET A 381 -16.63 -13.94 3.73
CA MET A 381 -16.31 -14.38 2.38
C MET A 381 -17.56 -14.60 1.53
N PHE A 382 -18.57 -15.29 2.08
CA PHE A 382 -19.85 -15.50 1.41
C PHE A 382 -20.59 -14.19 1.17
N SER A 383 -20.70 -13.34 2.20
CA SER A 383 -21.36 -12.03 2.11
C SER A 383 -20.73 -11.15 1.03
N TYR A 384 -19.40 -11.05 0.99
CA TYR A 384 -18.71 -10.27 -0.02
C TYR A 384 -18.88 -10.83 -1.44
N GLN A 385 -18.86 -12.15 -1.60
CA GLN A 385 -19.11 -12.75 -2.91
C GLN A 385 -20.55 -12.53 -3.38
N GLU A 386 -21.53 -12.68 -2.48
CA GLU A 386 -22.94 -12.39 -2.77
C GLU A 386 -23.14 -10.93 -3.16
N LEU A 387 -22.53 -9.99 -2.43
CA LEU A 387 -22.55 -8.57 -2.76
C LEU A 387 -21.94 -8.30 -4.14
N CYS A 388 -20.85 -8.96 -4.51
CA CYS A 388 -20.25 -8.79 -5.84
C CYS A 388 -21.07 -9.42 -6.97
N GLN A 389 -21.89 -10.43 -6.69
CA GLN A 389 -22.77 -11.09 -7.66
C GLN A 389 -24.12 -10.38 -7.81
N SER A 390 -24.55 -9.63 -6.80
CA SER A 390 -25.82 -8.91 -6.80
C SER A 390 -25.79 -7.69 -7.73
N PRO A 391 -26.70 -7.59 -8.72
CA PRO A 391 -26.71 -6.52 -9.72
C PRO A 391 -27.04 -5.12 -9.16
N HIS A 392 -27.47 -5.03 -7.90
CA HIS A 392 -27.87 -3.77 -7.25
C HIS A 392 -27.09 -3.47 -5.97
N ALA A 393 -26.11 -4.30 -5.61
CA ALA A 393 -25.31 -4.05 -4.41
C ALA A 393 -24.35 -2.88 -4.64
N PHE A 394 -23.60 -2.88 -5.74
CA PHE A 394 -22.70 -1.80 -6.14
C PHE A 394 -23.12 -1.24 -7.49
N ASP A 395 -23.19 0.09 -7.58
CA ASP A 395 -23.52 0.79 -8.81
C ASP A 395 -22.21 1.19 -9.50
N ASP A 396 -22.23 1.25 -10.83
CA ASP A 396 -21.08 1.79 -11.56
C ASP A 396 -20.82 3.24 -11.14
N GLY A 397 -19.55 3.62 -11.03
CA GLY A 397 -19.16 4.95 -10.56
C GLY A 397 -19.33 5.17 -9.04
N ASP A 398 -19.68 4.14 -8.26
CA ASP A 398 -19.58 4.21 -6.80
C ASP A 398 -18.17 4.62 -6.39
N THR A 399 -18.06 5.73 -5.66
CA THR A 399 -16.79 6.15 -5.03
C THR A 399 -16.48 5.29 -3.80
N PRO A 400 -15.24 5.29 -3.28
CA PRO A 400 -14.91 4.62 -2.03
C PRO A 400 -15.82 5.03 -0.85
N LEU A 401 -16.33 6.27 -0.86
CA LEU A 401 -17.28 6.73 0.16
C LEU A 401 -18.64 6.02 0.05
N HIS A 402 -19.17 5.80 -1.16
CA HIS A 402 -20.38 4.99 -1.35
C HIS A 402 -20.15 3.56 -0.88
N ALA A 403 -19.01 2.97 -1.27
CA ALA A 403 -18.67 1.60 -0.92
C ALA A 403 -18.56 1.40 0.60
N ALA A 404 -17.93 2.32 1.33
CA ALA A 404 -17.84 2.26 2.80
C ALA A 404 -19.21 2.21 3.48
N ILE A 405 -20.19 2.97 2.96
CA ILE A 405 -21.57 2.98 3.48
C ILE A 405 -22.27 1.65 3.15
N LYS A 406 -22.20 1.19 1.90
CA LYS A 406 -22.83 -0.06 1.43
C LYS A 406 -22.31 -1.29 2.16
N LEU A 407 -21.02 -1.29 2.51
CA LEU A 407 -20.37 -2.34 3.28
C LEU A 407 -20.68 -2.31 4.79
N GLY A 408 -21.29 -1.23 5.29
CA GLY A 408 -21.48 -1.02 6.73
C GLY A 408 -20.16 -0.86 7.50
N ASP A 409 -19.11 -0.37 6.84
CA ASP A 409 -17.77 -0.17 7.42
C ASP A 409 -17.39 1.32 7.41
N TYR A 410 -18.38 2.19 7.62
CA TYR A 410 -18.20 3.64 7.68
C TYR A 410 -17.61 4.04 9.04
N ARG A 411 -16.37 4.54 9.05
CA ARG A 411 -15.57 4.85 10.25
C ARG A 411 -15.49 6.35 10.56
N TYR A 412 -16.54 7.09 10.25
CA TYR A 412 -16.71 8.50 10.62
C TYR A 412 -15.53 9.37 10.20
N GLU A 413 -14.79 9.96 11.15
CA GLU A 413 -13.70 10.87 10.80
C GLU A 413 -12.55 10.21 10.07
N GLU A 414 -12.31 8.91 10.26
CA GLU A 414 -11.31 8.19 9.46
C GLU A 414 -11.74 8.07 7.99
N THR A 415 -13.03 7.85 7.75
CA THR A 415 -13.61 7.78 6.40
C THR A 415 -13.69 9.15 5.75
N MET A 416 -14.15 10.19 6.46
CA MET A 416 -14.22 11.56 5.93
C MET A 416 -12.84 12.15 5.67
N GLN A 417 -11.87 11.88 6.53
CA GLN A 417 -10.49 12.34 6.34
C GLN A 417 -9.88 11.85 5.01
N MET A 418 -10.31 10.69 4.52
CA MET A 418 -9.78 10.09 3.31
C MET A 418 -10.67 10.32 2.09
N PHE A 419 -11.98 10.15 2.25
CA PHE A 419 -12.93 10.13 1.14
C PHE A 419 -13.94 11.28 1.18
N GLY A 420 -13.79 12.25 2.09
CA GLY A 420 -14.71 13.38 2.24
C GLY A 420 -14.81 14.26 1.00
N HIS A 421 -13.77 14.28 0.15
CA HIS A 421 -13.84 14.96 -1.16
C HIS A 421 -14.88 14.35 -2.12
N PHE A 422 -15.39 13.15 -1.83
CA PHE A 422 -16.46 12.49 -2.57
C PHE A 422 -17.86 12.71 -1.97
N ILE A 423 -18.03 13.53 -0.93
CA ILE A 423 -19.27 13.61 -0.14
C ILE A 423 -20.52 13.97 -0.95
N ASN A 424 -20.37 14.74 -2.03
CA ASN A 424 -21.44 15.14 -2.94
C ASN A 424 -21.25 14.59 -4.37
N VAL A 425 -20.29 13.68 -4.58
CA VAL A 425 -20.05 13.09 -5.90
C VAL A 425 -21.12 12.05 -6.17
N LYS A 426 -21.75 12.12 -7.34
CA LYS A 426 -22.78 11.17 -7.76
C LYS A 426 -22.15 9.98 -8.48
N ASN A 427 -22.64 8.78 -8.19
CA ASN A 427 -22.35 7.59 -8.99
C ASN A 427 -23.11 7.64 -10.34
N ASN A 428 -22.95 6.60 -11.19
CA ASN A 428 -23.61 6.55 -12.50
C ASN A 428 -25.14 6.37 -12.41
N ALA A 429 -25.66 5.96 -11.25
CA ALA A 429 -27.10 5.96 -10.96
C ALA A 429 -27.62 7.34 -10.50
N GLY A 430 -26.75 8.36 -10.46
CA GLY A 430 -27.11 9.72 -10.05
C GLY A 430 -27.25 9.93 -8.55
N LYS A 431 -26.83 8.95 -7.73
CA LYS A 431 -26.95 8.97 -6.26
C LYS A 431 -25.66 9.48 -5.63
N THR A 432 -25.80 10.33 -4.63
CA THR A 432 -24.72 10.72 -3.70
C THR A 432 -24.56 9.68 -2.58
N PRO A 433 -23.48 9.76 -1.77
CA PRO A 433 -23.35 8.93 -0.58
C PRO A 433 -24.52 9.10 0.41
N LEU A 434 -25.08 10.31 0.52
CA LEU A 434 -26.27 10.56 1.36
C LEU A 434 -27.50 9.83 0.80
N ASP A 435 -27.71 9.86 -0.52
CA ASP A 435 -28.82 9.14 -1.16
C ASP A 435 -28.72 7.62 -0.95
N VAL A 436 -27.51 7.07 -1.03
CA VAL A 436 -27.27 5.64 -0.77
C VAL A 436 -27.57 5.30 0.69
N ALA A 437 -27.12 6.12 1.65
CA ALA A 437 -27.42 5.90 3.06
C ALA A 437 -28.93 5.94 3.35
N MET A 438 -29.67 6.85 2.71
CA MET A 438 -31.13 6.93 2.81
C MET A 438 -31.82 5.67 2.25
N ASP A 439 -31.40 5.21 1.07
CA ASP A 439 -31.95 3.99 0.45
C ASP A 439 -31.76 2.77 1.36
N MET A 440 -30.60 2.66 2.00
CA MET A 440 -30.33 1.59 2.97
C MET A 440 -31.17 1.74 4.25
N ALA A 441 -31.35 2.97 4.75
CA ALA A 441 -32.11 3.22 5.96
C ALA A 441 -33.59 2.78 5.86
N ALA A 442 -34.16 2.79 4.66
CA ALA A 442 -35.52 2.31 4.40
C ALA A 442 -35.71 0.79 4.67
N THR A 443 -34.61 0.02 4.66
CA THR A 443 -34.63 -1.44 4.88
C THR A 443 -33.91 -1.86 6.17
N ALA A 444 -33.19 -0.93 6.81
CA ALA A 444 -32.34 -1.21 7.97
C ALA A 444 -33.14 -1.38 9.27
N LYS A 445 -32.66 -2.27 10.16
CA LYS A 445 -33.12 -2.36 11.56
C LYS A 445 -32.92 -1.01 12.26
N LYS A 446 -33.80 -0.66 13.20
CA LYS A 446 -33.79 0.68 13.83
C LYS A 446 -32.47 1.04 14.53
N HIS A 447 -31.78 0.08 15.17
CA HIS A 447 -30.51 0.36 15.87
C HIS A 447 -29.55 -0.85 15.80
N PRO A 448 -28.45 -0.79 15.04
CA PRO A 448 -27.41 -1.81 15.06
C PRO A 448 -26.51 -1.65 16.30
N VAL A 449 -25.89 -2.76 16.73
CA VAL A 449 -24.92 -2.77 17.84
C VAL A 449 -23.56 -2.20 17.40
N ASP A 450 -23.20 -2.40 16.12
CA ASP A 450 -22.01 -1.82 15.52
C ASP A 450 -22.33 -0.44 14.95
N ILE A 451 -21.62 0.57 15.45
CA ILE A 451 -21.81 1.96 15.02
C ILE A 451 -21.55 2.12 13.52
N ARG A 452 -20.60 1.38 12.94
CA ARG A 452 -20.22 1.49 11.51
C ARG A 452 -21.36 1.12 10.56
N ALA A 453 -22.29 0.29 11.05
CA ALA A 453 -23.49 -0.13 10.33
C ALA A 453 -24.71 0.77 10.63
N ASP A 454 -24.60 1.76 11.53
CA ASP A 454 -25.68 2.70 11.81
C ASP A 454 -25.79 3.73 10.69
N VAL A 455 -26.62 3.42 9.70
CA VAL A 455 -26.88 4.29 8.54
C VAL A 455 -27.52 5.62 8.95
N ARG A 456 -28.30 5.68 10.04
CA ARG A 456 -28.90 6.94 10.52
C ARG A 456 -27.85 7.85 11.12
N PHE A 457 -26.95 7.29 11.93
CA PHE A 457 -25.82 8.05 12.45
C PHE A 457 -24.83 8.44 11.35
N THR A 458 -24.64 7.59 10.34
CA THR A 458 -23.85 7.90 9.15
C THR A 458 -24.43 9.09 8.39
N MET A 459 -25.74 9.12 8.13
CA MET A 459 -26.40 10.28 7.49
C MET A 459 -26.21 11.55 8.29
N GLN A 460 -26.42 11.49 9.62
CA GLN A 460 -26.18 12.63 10.51
C GLN A 460 -24.74 13.16 10.39
N HIS A 461 -23.76 12.26 10.36
CA HIS A 461 -22.36 12.63 10.23
C HIS A 461 -22.03 13.21 8.85
N LEU A 462 -22.60 12.67 7.77
CA LEU A 462 -22.42 13.22 6.41
C LEU A 462 -22.93 14.66 6.33
N LEU A 463 -24.12 14.94 6.88
CA LEU A 463 -24.68 16.29 6.92
C LEU A 463 -23.80 17.26 7.71
N ALA A 464 -23.29 16.82 8.86
CA ALA A 464 -22.36 17.61 9.68
C ALA A 464 -21.03 17.93 8.96
N ASN A 465 -20.70 17.21 7.89
CA ASN A 465 -19.50 17.41 7.08
C ASN A 465 -19.80 18.00 5.67
N GLY A 466 -21.00 18.54 5.45
CA GLY A 466 -21.34 19.29 4.24
C GLY A 466 -22.00 18.49 3.12
N ALA A 467 -22.62 17.34 3.42
CA ALA A 467 -23.47 16.65 2.46
C ALA A 467 -24.67 17.52 2.06
N GLU A 468 -24.92 17.65 0.77
CA GLU A 468 -26.03 18.44 0.22
C GLU A 468 -27.36 17.72 0.42
N LYS A 469 -28.35 18.44 0.95
CA LYS A 469 -29.71 17.94 1.12
C LYS A 469 -30.48 18.12 -0.18
N ASN A 470 -31.26 17.12 -0.54
CA ASN A 470 -32.25 17.21 -1.61
C ASN A 470 -33.67 17.14 -1.05
N GLU A 471 -34.67 17.43 -1.88
CA GLU A 471 -36.09 17.41 -1.47
C GLU A 471 -36.52 16.05 -0.88
N ARG A 472 -35.95 14.96 -1.40
CA ARG A 472 -36.20 13.61 -0.91
C ARG A 472 -35.69 13.41 0.51
N PHE A 473 -34.50 13.94 0.82
CA PHE A 473 -33.93 13.90 2.17
C PHE A 473 -34.79 14.70 3.14
N GLU A 474 -35.24 15.90 2.77
CA GLU A 474 -36.07 16.74 3.64
C GLU A 474 -37.37 16.02 4.03
N TRP A 475 -38.02 15.32 3.09
CA TRP A 475 -39.19 14.50 3.40
C TRP A 475 -38.86 13.33 4.34
N PHE A 476 -37.77 12.61 4.08
CA PHE A 476 -37.32 11.51 4.92
C PHE A 476 -36.98 11.98 6.36
N ASN A 477 -36.34 13.14 6.49
CA ASN A 477 -35.90 13.70 7.77
C ASN A 477 -37.07 14.17 8.66
N GLN A 478 -38.23 14.49 8.09
CA GLN A 478 -39.44 14.83 8.87
C GLN A 478 -39.90 13.68 9.75
N GLU A 479 -39.71 12.44 9.30
CA GLU A 479 -40.11 11.24 10.05
C GLU A 479 -38.96 10.68 10.92
N GLU A 480 -37.73 10.70 10.41
CA GLU A 480 -36.59 10.01 11.03
C GLU A 480 -35.71 10.92 11.92
N HIS A 481 -35.89 12.25 11.85
CA HIS A 481 -35.19 13.24 12.68
C HIS A 481 -33.66 13.08 12.71
N ILE A 482 -33.07 12.79 11.55
CA ILE A 482 -31.66 12.43 11.35
C ILE A 482 -30.69 13.46 11.93
N GLU A 483 -30.97 14.76 11.79
CA GLU A 483 -30.06 15.81 12.29
C GLU A 483 -29.88 15.79 13.82
N SER A 484 -30.89 15.28 14.54
CA SER A 484 -30.87 15.13 16.00
C SER A 484 -30.51 13.72 16.46
N TYR A 485 -30.31 12.80 15.51
CA TYR A 485 -30.05 11.40 15.80
C TYR A 485 -28.75 11.22 16.58
N LYS A 486 -28.79 10.37 17.62
CA LYS A 486 -27.63 10.01 18.43
C LYS A 486 -27.47 8.51 18.46
N PHE A 487 -26.23 8.05 18.30
CA PHE A 487 -25.88 6.67 18.52
C PHE A 487 -25.99 6.32 20.01
N HIS A 488 -26.68 5.23 20.31
CA HIS A 488 -26.88 4.76 21.68
C HIS A 488 -25.83 3.71 22.04
N THR A 489 -25.10 3.94 23.12
CA THR A 489 -24.06 3.03 23.58
C THR A 489 -24.17 2.71 25.06
N LEU A 490 -23.79 1.47 25.42
CA LEU A 490 -23.82 0.99 26.79
C LEU A 490 -22.76 1.68 27.67
N TYR A 491 -21.69 2.23 27.10
CA TYR A 491 -20.61 2.86 27.86
C TYR A 491 -21.09 4.01 28.75
N ILE A 492 -22.01 4.84 28.26
CA ILE A 492 -22.58 5.95 29.05
C ILE A 492 -23.35 5.39 30.25
N SER A 493 -24.16 4.36 30.05
CA SER A 493 -24.90 3.73 31.15
C SER A 493 -23.98 3.02 32.15
N SER A 494 -22.87 2.44 31.69
CA SER A 494 -21.86 1.82 32.53
C SER A 494 -21.07 2.86 33.33
N SER A 495 -20.72 4.00 32.74
CA SER A 495 -20.05 5.09 33.46
C SER A 495 -20.94 5.67 34.55
N VAL A 496 -22.24 5.85 34.32
CA VAL A 496 -23.20 6.28 35.34
C VAL A 496 -23.32 5.28 36.51
N ARG A 497 -23.14 3.98 36.25
CA ARG A 497 -23.20 2.92 37.27
C ARG A 497 -21.91 2.75 38.06
N ALA A 498 -20.77 3.18 37.52
CA ALA A 498 -19.51 3.13 38.24
C ALA A 498 -19.57 3.97 39.54
N ARG A 499 -18.97 3.43 40.60
CA ARG A 499 -18.87 4.02 41.95
C ARG A 499 -17.42 4.20 42.38
N THR A 500 -16.51 3.41 41.83
CA THR A 500 -15.07 3.51 42.14
C THR A 500 -14.25 4.01 40.95
N TYR A 501 -13.04 4.49 41.23
CA TYR A 501 -12.08 4.84 40.18
C TYR A 501 -11.78 3.65 39.24
N GLN A 502 -11.63 2.44 39.79
CA GLN A 502 -11.31 1.25 38.99
C GLN A 502 -12.46 0.85 38.05
N GLU A 503 -13.71 0.96 38.50
CA GLU A 503 -14.87 0.72 37.64
C GLU A 503 -14.96 1.74 36.51
N LEU A 504 -14.74 3.04 36.81
CA LEU A 504 -14.70 4.07 35.78
C LEU A 504 -13.54 3.85 34.80
N LYS A 505 -12.35 3.53 35.31
CA LYS A 505 -11.16 3.24 34.51
C LYS A 505 -11.38 2.05 33.59
N SER A 506 -12.06 1.00 34.06
CA SER A 506 -12.45 -0.14 33.23
C SER A 506 -13.37 0.28 32.08
N VAL A 507 -14.37 1.13 32.32
CA VAL A 507 -15.25 1.64 31.26
C VAL A 507 -14.45 2.43 30.22
N LEU A 508 -13.54 3.30 30.67
CA LEU A 508 -12.70 4.11 29.78
C LEU A 508 -11.70 3.24 29.00
N GLN A 509 -11.20 2.18 29.61
CA GLN A 509 -10.35 1.20 28.97
C GLN A 509 -11.09 0.44 27.86
N ASP A 510 -12.29 -0.04 28.15
CA ASP A 510 -13.12 -0.76 27.18
C ASP A 510 -13.44 0.12 25.97
N ILE A 511 -13.59 1.44 26.15
CA ILE A 511 -13.72 2.40 25.04
C ILE A 511 -12.43 2.47 24.20
N GLY A 512 -11.27 2.56 24.87
CA GLY A 512 -9.96 2.60 24.22
C GLY A 512 -9.68 1.37 23.35
N GLU A 513 -10.19 0.22 23.77
CA GLU A 513 -9.97 -1.09 23.16
C GLU A 513 -11.12 -1.53 22.24
N ASP A 514 -12.13 -0.69 22.02
CA ASP A 514 -13.23 -0.99 21.09
C ASP A 514 -12.94 -0.44 19.68
N HIS A 515 -12.42 -1.33 18.83
CA HIS A 515 -11.98 -1.02 17.46
C HIS A 515 -13.12 -0.67 16.49
N ARG A 516 -14.39 -0.80 16.90
CA ARG A 516 -15.53 -0.33 16.10
C ARG A 516 -15.54 1.18 16.00
N PHE A 517 -15.02 1.87 17.02
CA PHE A 517 -14.92 3.32 17.04
C PHE A 517 -13.59 3.80 16.44
N CYS A 518 -13.64 4.89 15.69
CA CYS A 518 -12.43 5.64 15.33
C CYS A 518 -11.87 6.36 16.57
N LEU A 519 -10.59 6.73 16.53
CA LEU A 519 -9.92 7.36 17.68
C LEU A 519 -10.59 8.67 18.14
N LYS A 520 -11.13 9.49 17.23
CA LYS A 520 -11.84 10.72 17.61
C LYS A 520 -13.15 10.41 18.33
N PHE A 521 -13.91 9.42 17.87
CA PHE A 521 -15.13 9.00 18.54
C PHE A 521 -14.84 8.43 19.92
N LYS A 522 -13.81 7.57 20.08
CA LYS A 522 -13.37 7.06 21.39
C LYS A 522 -13.12 8.20 22.38
N LYS A 523 -12.40 9.23 21.95
CA LYS A 523 -12.09 10.42 22.75
C LYS A 523 -13.33 11.21 23.17
N ASN A 524 -14.24 11.45 22.23
CA ASN A 524 -15.49 12.16 22.51
C ASN A 524 -16.38 11.36 23.47
N LEU A 525 -16.44 10.05 23.28
CA LEU A 525 -17.20 9.16 24.16
C LEU A 525 -16.60 9.10 25.57
N ALA A 526 -15.27 9.15 25.70
CA ALA A 526 -14.60 9.26 27.00
C ALA A 526 -15.00 10.53 27.76
N ILE A 527 -15.02 11.68 27.08
CA ILE A 527 -15.48 12.96 27.64
C ILE A 527 -16.92 12.82 28.14
N GLU A 528 -17.83 12.32 27.30
CA GLU A 528 -19.24 12.13 27.66
C GLU A 528 -19.40 11.19 28.86
N CYS A 529 -18.69 10.06 28.86
CA CYS A 529 -18.73 9.10 29.97
C CYS A 529 -18.27 9.72 31.29
N ILE A 530 -17.20 10.51 31.28
CA ILE A 530 -16.67 11.21 32.48
C ILE A 530 -17.65 12.28 32.95
N ASN A 531 -18.19 13.09 32.04
CA ASN A 531 -19.21 14.11 32.36
C ASN A 531 -20.45 13.48 33.02
N HIS A 532 -20.94 12.36 32.47
CA HIS A 532 -22.06 11.62 33.02
C HIS A 532 -21.73 10.95 34.37
N PHE A 533 -20.53 10.39 34.53
CA PHE A 533 -20.06 9.85 35.81
C PHE A 533 -20.03 10.95 36.88
N ILE A 534 -19.46 12.12 36.56
CA ILE A 534 -19.38 13.27 37.47
C ILE A 534 -20.77 13.68 37.91
N LYS A 535 -21.70 13.87 36.96
CA LYS A 535 -23.09 14.28 37.26
C LYS A 535 -23.83 13.26 38.13
N ALA A 536 -23.64 11.97 37.88
CA ALA A 536 -24.32 10.90 38.62
C ALA A 536 -23.76 10.71 40.04
N ASN A 537 -22.46 10.95 40.24
CA ASN A 537 -21.76 10.68 41.50
C ASN A 537 -21.36 11.96 42.26
N ARG A 538 -21.97 13.12 41.97
CA ARG A 538 -21.61 14.43 42.57
C ARG A 538 -21.57 14.47 44.11
N ASN A 539 -22.36 13.63 44.77
CA ASN A 539 -22.45 13.56 46.23
C ASN A 539 -21.76 12.32 46.81
N HIS A 540 -20.98 11.60 46.01
CA HIS A 540 -20.24 10.42 46.47
C HIS A 540 -19.11 10.84 47.42
N PRO A 541 -18.94 10.17 48.57
CA PRO A 541 -17.93 10.58 49.57
C PRO A 541 -16.50 10.53 49.01
N ASP A 542 -16.20 9.55 48.16
CA ASP A 542 -14.86 9.41 47.56
C ASP A 542 -14.69 10.15 46.23
N MET A 543 -15.55 11.12 45.91
CA MET A 543 -15.52 11.78 44.59
C MET A 543 -14.19 12.52 44.34
N GLN A 544 -13.69 13.26 45.34
CA GLN A 544 -12.42 13.98 45.23
C GLN A 544 -11.21 13.07 44.96
N PRO A 545 -10.94 12.01 45.75
CA PRO A 545 -9.83 11.11 45.46
C PRO A 545 -9.97 10.37 44.13
N ILE A 546 -11.20 10.02 43.71
CA ILE A 546 -11.45 9.42 42.38
C ILE A 546 -11.02 10.38 41.26
N LEU A 547 -11.44 11.63 41.32
CA LEU A 547 -11.13 12.65 40.30
C LEU A 547 -9.64 12.99 40.26
N GLN A 548 -8.99 13.09 41.41
CA GLN A 548 -7.54 13.31 41.49
C GLN A 548 -6.76 12.16 40.85
N GLN A 549 -7.15 10.91 41.11
CA GLN A 549 -6.49 9.75 40.51
C GLN A 549 -6.74 9.67 38.99
N LEU A 550 -7.96 9.96 38.53
CA LEU A 550 -8.27 10.05 37.10
C LEU A 550 -7.39 11.07 36.39
N LYS A 551 -7.27 12.27 36.96
CA LYS A 551 -6.41 13.34 36.41
C LYS A 551 -4.95 12.90 36.33
N LYS A 552 -4.43 12.30 37.40
CA LYS A 552 -3.05 11.80 37.48
C LYS A 552 -2.74 10.75 36.40
N ASP A 553 -3.58 9.74 36.27
CA ASP A 553 -3.39 8.67 35.27
C ASP A 553 -3.55 9.19 33.85
N MET A 554 -4.55 10.03 33.61
CA MET A 554 -4.78 10.64 32.29
C MET A 554 -3.65 11.57 31.86
N ASN A 555 -3.00 12.27 32.80
CA ASN A 555 -1.87 13.16 32.50
C ASN A 555 -0.53 12.40 32.39
N GLY A 556 -0.50 11.11 32.70
CA GLY A 556 0.72 10.29 32.69
C GLY A 556 1.64 10.52 33.89
N GLU A 557 1.09 11.01 35.00
CA GLU A 557 1.80 11.28 36.26
C GLU A 557 1.89 10.01 37.14
N SER A 558 1.18 8.95 36.77
CA SER A 558 1.26 7.63 37.41
C SER A 558 2.26 6.71 36.70
N SER A 559 2.39 5.47 37.18
CA SER A 559 3.23 4.46 36.53
C SER A 559 2.75 4.18 35.09
N LYS A 560 3.64 3.64 34.24
CA LYS A 560 3.28 3.30 32.85
C LYS A 560 2.09 2.34 32.76
N ASP A 561 1.99 1.39 33.68
CA ASP A 561 0.90 0.42 33.71
C ASP A 561 -0.41 1.06 34.17
N GLU A 562 -0.35 1.97 35.14
CA GLU A 562 -1.54 2.71 35.57
C GLU A 562 -2.06 3.65 34.48
N CYS A 563 -1.18 4.29 33.72
CA CYS A 563 -1.61 5.21 32.66
C CYS A 563 -2.06 4.48 31.39
N ALA A 564 -1.61 3.24 31.16
CA ALA A 564 -1.80 2.51 29.91
C ALA A 564 -3.25 2.46 29.41
N PRO A 565 -4.27 2.17 30.26
CA PRO A 565 -5.67 2.10 29.84
C PRO A 565 -6.22 3.42 29.27
N LEU A 566 -5.62 4.56 29.62
CA LEU A 566 -6.08 5.90 29.24
C LEU A 566 -5.22 6.54 28.15
N LEU A 567 -4.19 5.85 27.65
CA LEU A 567 -3.22 6.41 26.69
C LEU A 567 -3.86 6.93 25.39
N TYR A 568 -4.94 6.30 24.93
CA TYR A 568 -5.64 6.73 23.71
C TYR A 568 -6.18 8.16 23.82
N ILE A 569 -6.53 8.63 25.03
CA ILE A 569 -6.97 10.02 25.27
C ILE A 569 -5.86 10.99 24.87
N ARG A 570 -4.60 10.63 25.11
CA ARG A 570 -3.41 11.43 24.77
C ARG A 570 -2.86 11.15 23.38
N GLN A 571 -3.39 10.17 22.66
CA GLN A 571 -2.88 9.81 21.34
C GLN A 571 -3.14 10.94 20.34
N LEU A 572 -2.10 11.34 19.60
CA LEU A 572 -2.20 12.42 18.63
C LEU A 572 -2.81 11.92 17.31
N ARG A 573 -3.62 12.77 16.67
CA ARG A 573 -4.35 12.47 15.43
C ARG A 573 -3.80 13.21 14.20
N SER A 574 -2.70 13.94 14.34
CA SER A 574 -2.15 14.74 13.24
C SER A 574 -1.64 13.85 12.11
N ARG A 575 -1.89 14.25 10.86
CA ARG A 575 -1.27 13.66 9.65
C ARG A 575 0.04 14.33 9.26
N LEU A 576 0.37 15.46 9.86
CA LEU A 576 1.55 16.23 9.50
C LEU A 576 2.78 15.63 10.19
N TRP A 577 3.69 15.08 9.38
CA TRP A 577 4.91 14.40 9.84
C TRP A 577 5.73 15.23 10.83
N ILE A 578 5.84 16.54 10.60
CA ILE A 578 6.54 17.45 11.53
C ILE A 578 5.87 17.53 12.91
N ILE A 579 4.53 17.48 12.99
CA ILE A 579 3.81 17.48 14.27
C ILE A 579 4.03 16.14 14.98
N ARG A 580 4.02 15.04 14.23
CA ARG A 580 4.23 13.69 14.75
C ARG A 580 5.63 13.51 15.34
N LEU A 581 6.63 14.13 14.71
CA LEU A 581 8.01 14.16 15.19
C LEU A 581 8.10 14.85 16.56
N ILE A 582 7.62 16.09 16.62
CA ILE A 582 7.85 16.99 17.75
C ILE A 582 7.06 16.57 18.99
N ARG A 583 5.80 16.16 18.80
CA ARG A 583 4.92 15.81 19.92
C ARG A 583 4.91 14.31 20.22
N GLY A 584 5.54 13.50 19.37
CA GLY A 584 5.50 12.05 19.47
C GLY A 584 4.07 11.50 19.29
N LEU A 585 3.88 10.24 19.70
CA LEU A 585 2.60 9.54 19.55
C LEU A 585 1.58 9.94 20.61
N TYR A 586 2.06 10.19 21.83
CA TYR A 586 1.27 10.57 22.99
C TYR A 586 1.73 11.95 23.44
N GLY A 587 0.81 12.91 23.51
CA GLY A 587 1.11 14.29 23.90
C GLY A 587 -0.11 14.96 24.51
N SER A 588 -0.03 16.27 24.77
CA SER A 588 -1.20 17.05 25.19
C SER A 588 -2.25 17.04 24.07
N THR A 589 -3.53 16.90 24.39
CA THR A 589 -4.60 16.92 23.38
C THR A 589 -5.79 17.74 23.86
N SER A 590 -6.60 18.27 22.95
CA SER A 590 -7.81 19.01 23.31
C SER A 590 -8.75 18.18 24.18
N THR A 591 -8.89 16.88 23.90
CA THR A 591 -9.67 15.95 24.71
C THR A 591 -9.17 15.87 26.15
N GLN A 592 -7.84 15.78 26.33
CA GLN A 592 -7.26 15.77 27.67
C GLN A 592 -7.52 17.10 28.40
N SER A 593 -7.39 18.23 27.70
CA SER A 593 -7.67 19.55 28.27
C SER A 593 -9.13 19.69 28.71
N GLU A 594 -10.07 19.24 27.88
CA GLU A 594 -11.51 19.27 28.17
C GLU A 594 -11.87 18.39 29.37
N ILE A 595 -11.29 17.19 29.47
CA ILE A 595 -11.47 16.33 30.65
C ILE A 595 -10.86 16.98 31.89
N ASN A 596 -9.68 17.59 31.79
CA ASN A 596 -9.06 18.31 32.90
C ASN A 596 -9.96 19.45 33.39
N GLU A 597 -10.55 20.22 32.47
CA GLU A 597 -11.50 21.29 32.80
C GLU A 597 -12.75 20.75 33.52
N LEU A 598 -13.33 19.65 33.04
CA LEU A 598 -14.47 19.00 33.71
C LEU A 598 -14.12 18.55 35.13
N VAL A 599 -12.93 17.99 35.31
CA VAL A 599 -12.43 17.53 36.61
C VAL A 599 -12.17 18.70 37.54
N ASP A 600 -11.48 19.74 37.07
CA ASP A 600 -11.09 20.90 37.87
C ASP A 600 -12.31 21.69 38.34
N ASN A 601 -13.29 21.92 37.46
CA ASN A 601 -14.56 22.56 37.81
C ASN A 601 -15.30 21.81 38.93
N GLU A 602 -15.28 20.47 38.90
CA GLU A 602 -15.95 19.67 39.93
C GLU A 602 -15.16 19.63 41.24
N LEU A 603 -13.83 19.58 41.18
CA LEU A 603 -12.96 19.67 42.37
C LEU A 603 -13.12 21.02 43.09
N GLU A 604 -13.16 22.13 42.35
CA GLU A 604 -13.43 23.46 42.92
C GLU A 604 -14.81 23.52 43.61
N ARG A 605 -15.83 22.88 43.01
CA ARG A 605 -17.17 22.76 43.60
C ARG A 605 -17.18 21.94 44.90
N ILE A 606 -16.35 20.91 45.01
CA ILE A 606 -16.24 20.11 46.24
C ILE A 606 -15.54 20.95 47.33
N ASN A 607 -14.40 21.55 47.01
CA ASN A 607 -13.62 22.37 47.95
C ASN A 607 -14.41 23.58 48.48
N SER A 608 -15.25 24.21 47.64
CA SER A 608 -16.11 25.33 48.04
C SER A 608 -17.30 24.94 48.93
N LYS A 609 -17.73 23.67 48.92
CA LYS A 609 -18.73 23.16 49.88
C LYS A 609 -18.09 22.86 51.23
N GLU A 610 -16.89 22.30 51.23
CA GLU A 610 -16.16 22.05 52.48
C GLU A 610 -15.80 23.36 53.20
N SER A 611 -15.35 24.39 52.48
CA SER A 611 -15.02 25.69 53.07
C SER A 611 -16.23 26.40 53.70
N ASN A 612 -17.43 26.22 53.16
CA ASN A 612 -18.67 26.75 53.73
C ASN A 612 -19.17 25.95 54.95
N SER A 613 -18.76 24.68 55.11
CA SER A 613 -19.18 23.81 56.21
C SER A 613 -18.32 23.91 57.48
N PHE A 614 -17.16 24.57 57.41
CA PHE A 614 -16.19 24.70 58.51
C PHE A 614 -16.13 26.09 59.16
N SER A 615 -17.13 26.96 58.93
CA SER A 615 -17.19 28.31 59.53
C SER A 615 -17.62 28.34 61.01
N SER A 616 -17.20 27.36 61.81
CA SER A 616 -17.30 27.39 63.27
C SER A 616 -16.30 26.43 63.90
N PHE A 617 -15.08 26.90 64.18
CA PHE A 617 -14.27 26.73 65.39
C PHE A 617 -12.82 27.14 65.08
N HIS A 618 -12.32 28.11 65.84
CA HIS A 618 -11.02 28.74 65.64
C HIS A 618 -9.83 27.89 66.17
N THR A 619 -8.70 28.07 65.48
CA THR A 619 -7.29 28.09 65.94
C THR A 619 -6.67 26.81 66.51
N ALA A 620 -5.83 26.16 65.70
CA ALA A 620 -4.40 25.89 65.99
C ALA A 620 -3.82 24.95 64.91
N ASN A 621 -3.22 25.49 63.84
CA ASN A 621 -2.08 24.86 63.11
C ASN A 621 -1.54 25.70 61.93
N ASP A 622 -1.52 27.04 62.04
CA ASP A 622 -1.03 27.90 60.95
C ASP A 622 0.48 27.75 60.65
N ALA A 623 1.27 27.14 61.55
CA ALA A 623 2.69 26.90 61.30
C ALA A 623 2.94 25.63 60.46
N ASP A 624 2.25 24.53 60.77
CA ASP A 624 2.45 23.23 60.13
C ASP A 624 1.73 23.16 58.76
N GLU A 625 0.59 23.84 58.62
CA GLU A 625 -0.13 23.94 57.34
C GLU A 625 0.57 24.89 56.35
N ASN A 626 1.18 25.96 56.85
CA ASN A 626 1.96 26.87 56.01
C ASN A 626 3.30 26.23 55.59
N GLU A 627 3.94 25.44 56.45
CA GLU A 627 5.14 24.67 56.09
C GLU A 627 4.84 23.55 55.09
N ARG A 628 3.67 22.91 55.18
CA ARG A 628 3.18 21.93 54.20
C ARG A 628 2.81 22.57 52.86
N LYS A 629 2.11 23.71 52.87
CA LYS A 629 1.82 24.52 51.67
C LYS A 629 3.08 25.05 51.00
N ILE A 630 4.09 25.46 51.78
CA ILE A 630 5.41 25.88 51.25
C ILE A 630 6.15 24.68 50.64
N LYS A 631 6.11 23.49 51.27
CA LYS A 631 6.70 22.27 50.70
C LYS A 631 5.97 21.82 49.44
N GLU A 632 4.64 21.82 49.43
CA GLU A 632 3.82 21.46 48.27
C GLU A 632 3.97 22.46 47.13
N ALA A 633 4.01 23.77 47.42
CA ALA A 633 4.30 24.80 46.42
C ALA A 633 5.74 24.69 45.88
N LYS A 634 6.70 24.31 46.72
CA LYS A 634 8.08 24.08 46.29
C LYS A 634 8.18 22.84 45.40
N VAL A 635 7.55 21.73 45.78
CA VAL A 635 7.49 20.49 45.00
C VAL A 635 6.73 20.71 43.69
N ALA A 636 5.60 21.43 43.71
CA ALA A 636 4.85 21.79 42.50
C ALA A 636 5.65 22.71 41.58
N LYS A 637 6.44 23.63 42.14
CA LYS A 637 7.34 24.50 41.37
C LYS A 637 8.53 23.73 40.80
N GLU A 638 9.07 22.75 41.54
CA GLU A 638 10.12 21.85 41.08
C GLU A 638 9.60 20.89 39.99
N LEU A 639 8.39 20.33 40.14
CA LEU A 639 7.72 19.51 39.11
C LEU A 639 7.32 20.32 37.88
N ALA A 640 6.82 21.55 38.05
CA ALA A 640 6.54 22.44 36.94
C ALA A 640 7.83 22.84 36.21
N ALA A 641 8.92 23.07 36.95
CA ALA A 641 10.24 23.32 36.37
C ALA A 641 10.82 22.08 35.68
N GLU A 642 10.58 20.87 36.19
CA GLU A 642 11.01 19.61 35.58
C GLU A 642 10.17 19.28 34.33
N GLU A 643 8.86 19.49 34.37
CA GLU A 643 7.98 19.34 33.20
C GLU A 643 8.28 20.39 32.14
N GLN A 644 8.55 21.63 32.55
CA GLN A 644 9.01 22.69 31.66
C GLN A 644 10.40 22.36 31.08
N ALA A 645 11.33 21.84 31.89
CA ALA A 645 12.64 21.39 31.41
C ALA A 645 12.52 20.20 30.45
N ILE A 646 11.61 19.26 30.68
CA ILE A 646 11.31 18.15 29.76
C ILE A 646 10.67 18.69 28.47
N ARG A 647 9.74 19.65 28.55
CA ARG A 647 9.13 20.29 27.38
C ARG A 647 10.16 21.09 26.59
N GLU A 648 11.02 21.84 27.25
CA GLU A 648 12.13 22.58 26.66
C GLU A 648 13.16 21.62 26.08
N GLN A 649 13.44 20.50 26.73
CA GLN A 649 14.35 19.48 26.22
C GLN A 649 13.77 18.74 25.03
N ILE A 650 12.48 18.36 25.04
CA ILE A 650 11.78 17.78 23.88
C ILE A 650 11.73 18.80 22.75
N THR A 651 11.43 20.06 23.04
CA THR A 651 11.42 21.14 22.04
C THR A 651 12.81 21.39 21.50
N LYS A 652 13.85 21.33 22.33
CA LYS A 652 15.25 21.47 21.92
C LYS A 652 15.75 20.26 21.16
N GLU A 653 15.37 19.05 21.51
CA GLU A 653 15.68 17.82 20.77
C GLU A 653 14.96 17.82 19.41
N ALA A 654 13.68 18.20 19.39
CA ALA A 654 12.92 18.44 18.18
C ALA A 654 13.52 19.56 17.31
N MET A 655 13.95 20.68 17.90
CA MET A 655 14.59 21.77 17.18
C MET A 655 16.00 21.39 16.72
N ASN A 656 16.73 20.56 17.48
CA ASN A 656 18.01 19.99 17.05
C ASN A 656 17.80 19.00 15.89
N GLU A 657 16.73 18.20 15.91
CA GLU A 657 16.35 17.34 14.78
C GLU A 657 15.93 18.19 13.57
N VAL A 658 15.17 19.28 13.76
CA VAL A 658 14.85 20.26 12.71
C VAL A 658 16.10 20.95 12.18
N ASP A 659 17.04 21.32 13.06
CA ASP A 659 18.30 21.95 12.68
C ASP A 659 19.23 20.94 11.99
N GLU A 660 19.24 19.66 12.40
CA GLU A 660 19.92 18.56 11.73
C GLU A 660 19.31 18.26 10.36
N LEU A 661 17.98 18.34 10.23
CA LEU A 661 17.27 18.24 8.95
C LEU A 661 17.57 19.42 8.04
N LEU A 662 17.49 20.66 8.53
CA LEU A 662 17.89 21.86 7.81
C LEU A 662 19.35 21.77 7.38
N CYS A 663 20.19 21.23 8.26
CA CYS A 663 21.58 20.92 7.97
C CYS A 663 21.70 19.86 6.88
N GLN A 664 20.95 18.76 6.89
CA GLN A 664 20.97 17.74 5.84
C GLN A 664 20.42 18.24 4.49
N ILE A 665 19.39 19.10 4.49
CA ILE A 665 18.88 19.80 3.30
C ILE A 665 19.94 20.75 2.75
N GLY A 666 20.60 21.52 3.62
CA GLY A 666 21.66 22.46 3.26
C GLY A 666 22.98 21.78 2.88
N GLN A 667 23.25 20.61 3.46
CA GLN A 667 24.44 19.79 3.27
C GLN A 667 24.27 18.72 2.22
N SER A 668 23.09 18.56 1.59
CA SER A 668 22.82 17.48 0.64
C SER A 668 24.03 17.36 -0.29
N LYS A 669 24.86 16.34 -0.06
CA LYS A 669 26.18 16.17 -0.70
C LYS A 669 26.04 15.70 -2.15
N HIS A 670 24.93 15.99 -2.78
CA HIS A 670 24.84 16.02 -4.23
C HIS A 670 25.36 17.39 -4.62
N VAL A 671 26.63 17.47 -5.01
CA VAL A 671 27.13 18.24 -6.16
C VAL A 671 28.66 18.32 -6.06
N GLN A 672 29.30 17.47 -6.86
CA GLN A 672 30.41 17.91 -7.71
C GLN A 672 30.12 17.61 -9.19
N GLU A 673 28.85 17.60 -9.62
CA GLU A 673 28.51 17.40 -11.04
C GLU A 673 27.66 18.53 -11.62
N PRO A 674 27.94 18.96 -12.86
CA PRO A 674 27.39 20.17 -13.48
C PRO A 674 25.90 20.11 -13.88
N ASN A 675 25.25 18.94 -13.86
CA ASN A 675 23.88 18.77 -14.39
C ASN A 675 22.73 18.91 -13.35
N PHE A 676 23.01 19.28 -12.09
CA PHE A 676 22.00 19.34 -11.02
C PHE A 676 21.92 20.70 -10.29
N SER A 677 22.33 21.80 -10.93
CA SER A 677 22.26 23.16 -10.34
C SER A 677 20.84 23.54 -9.92
N ASP A 678 19.85 23.23 -10.76
CA ASP A 678 18.48 23.72 -10.60
C ASP A 678 17.78 23.06 -9.41
N PHE A 679 17.99 21.75 -9.18
CA PHE A 679 17.51 21.07 -7.98
C PHE A 679 18.15 21.64 -6.71
N ARG A 680 19.43 22.03 -6.77
CA ARG A 680 20.14 22.64 -5.65
C ARG A 680 19.54 24.00 -5.29
N ASP A 681 19.21 24.80 -6.28
CA ASP A 681 18.68 26.14 -6.07
C ASP A 681 17.24 26.09 -5.51
N ILE A 682 16.43 25.12 -5.98
CA ILE A 682 15.10 24.84 -5.40
C ILE A 682 15.24 24.38 -3.94
N ALA A 683 16.14 23.43 -3.64
CA ALA A 683 16.38 22.95 -2.28
C ALA A 683 16.89 24.05 -1.34
N LYS A 684 17.79 24.92 -1.81
CA LYS A 684 18.25 26.12 -1.07
C LYS A 684 17.12 27.11 -0.82
N GLY A 685 16.25 27.33 -1.80
CA GLY A 685 15.06 28.18 -1.67
C GLY A 685 14.10 27.67 -0.60
N LEU A 686 13.88 26.35 -0.58
CA LEU A 686 13.09 25.69 0.45
C LEU A 686 13.78 25.83 1.82
N HIS A 687 15.06 25.50 1.94
CA HIS A 687 15.83 25.64 3.18
C HIS A 687 15.69 27.06 3.76
N LYS A 688 15.90 28.10 2.94
CA LYS A 688 15.77 29.50 3.37
C LYS A 688 14.36 29.82 3.88
N THR A 689 13.33 29.31 3.21
CA THR A 689 11.92 29.51 3.59
C THR A 689 11.60 28.81 4.90
N LEU A 690 12.00 27.55 5.06
CA LEU A 690 11.78 26.77 6.27
C LEU A 690 12.57 27.33 7.46
N THR A 691 13.81 27.77 7.26
CA THR A 691 14.60 28.47 8.29
C THR A 691 13.93 29.77 8.73
N LYS A 692 13.33 30.52 7.79
CA LYS A 692 12.57 31.73 8.13
C LYS A 692 11.36 31.39 9.00
N ILE A 693 10.55 30.41 8.61
CA ILE A 693 9.37 29.95 9.35
C ILE A 693 9.78 29.45 10.75
N ARG A 694 10.87 28.70 10.87
CA ARG A 694 11.46 28.23 12.15
C ARG A 694 11.88 29.40 13.05
N ASN A 695 12.56 30.41 12.50
CA ASN A 695 13.00 31.57 13.26
C ASN A 695 11.82 32.45 13.72
N GLU A 696 10.79 32.61 12.88
CA GLU A 696 9.56 33.32 13.23
C GLU A 696 8.84 32.63 14.41
N TYR A 697 8.78 31.30 14.40
CA TYR A 697 8.20 30.54 15.51
C TYR A 697 9.05 30.62 16.80
N GLU A 698 10.38 30.57 16.70
CA GLU A 698 11.26 30.73 17.88
C GLU A 698 11.13 32.12 18.51
N ILE A 699 11.00 33.17 17.68
CA ILE A 699 10.72 34.54 18.16
C ILE A 699 9.36 34.58 18.87
N TYR A 700 8.37 33.89 18.33
CA TYR A 700 7.04 33.81 18.92
C TYR A 700 7.08 33.18 20.33
N LEU A 701 7.73 32.01 20.47
CA LEU A 701 7.89 31.34 21.76
C LEU A 701 8.57 32.22 22.82
N LYS A 702 9.52 33.07 22.41
CA LYS A 702 10.23 33.99 23.31
C LYS A 702 9.45 35.26 23.67
N THR A 703 8.45 35.65 22.86
CA THR A 703 7.69 36.90 23.05
C THR A 703 6.41 36.72 23.86
N ASP A 704 5.90 35.48 23.96
CA ASP A 704 4.73 35.14 24.80
C ASP A 704 5.05 35.23 26.31
N GLU A 705 6.30 34.96 26.72
CA GLU A 705 6.75 35.09 28.12
C GLU A 705 6.76 36.54 28.66
N SER A 706 6.66 37.55 27.79
CA SER A 706 6.87 38.96 28.18
C SER A 706 5.72 39.91 27.88
N SER A 707 4.71 39.52 27.09
CA SER A 707 3.79 40.51 26.48
C SER A 707 2.29 40.32 26.74
N GLY A 708 1.84 39.23 27.36
CA GLY A 708 0.44 39.05 27.77
C GLY A 708 -0.58 39.20 26.63
N ARG A 709 -0.19 38.92 25.37
CA ARG A 709 -1.07 38.99 24.19
C ARG A 709 -1.72 37.64 23.89
N THR A 710 -2.95 37.73 23.41
CA THR A 710 -3.98 36.68 23.31
C THR A 710 -3.89 35.81 22.05
N THR A 711 -2.71 35.37 21.65
CA THR A 711 -2.61 34.28 20.68
C THR A 711 -1.87 33.13 21.37
N GLY A 712 -2.61 32.09 21.75
CA GLY A 712 -2.05 31.01 22.56
C GLY A 712 -0.92 30.28 21.82
N PRO A 713 -0.02 29.57 22.53
CA PRO A 713 1.03 28.74 21.92
C PRO A 713 0.50 27.78 20.84
N GLU A 714 -0.76 27.36 20.96
CA GLU A 714 -1.45 26.49 20.00
C GLU A 714 -1.82 27.20 18.69
N GLU A 715 -2.22 28.47 18.71
CA GLU A 715 -2.58 29.24 17.51
C GLU A 715 -1.36 29.64 16.69
N ALA A 716 -0.28 30.06 17.36
CA ALA A 716 1.00 30.31 16.71
C ALA A 716 1.59 29.05 16.10
N TRP A 717 1.35 27.91 16.73
CA TRP A 717 1.75 26.61 16.20
C TRP A 717 0.93 26.20 14.97
N ILE A 718 -0.39 26.43 14.97
CA ILE A 718 -1.24 26.22 13.79
C ILE A 718 -0.74 27.08 12.63
N LEU A 719 -0.37 28.34 12.89
CA LEU A 719 0.20 29.23 11.89
C LEU A 719 1.53 28.70 11.35
N PHE A 720 2.46 28.28 12.22
CA PHE A 720 3.72 27.65 11.84
C PHE A 720 3.50 26.43 10.94
N CYS A 721 2.60 25.51 11.33
CA CYS A 721 2.30 24.30 10.56
C CYS A 721 1.71 24.63 9.19
N THR A 722 0.80 25.62 9.13
CA THR A 722 0.16 26.07 7.88
C THR A 722 1.19 26.65 6.91
N GLN A 723 2.09 27.50 7.42
CA GLN A 723 3.17 28.09 6.63
C GLN A 723 4.16 27.03 6.16
N TRP A 724 4.52 26.08 7.04
CA TRP A 724 5.40 24.96 6.70
C TRP A 724 4.81 24.11 5.58
N GLN A 725 3.55 23.68 5.71
CA GLN A 725 2.87 22.88 4.70
C GLN A 725 2.76 23.61 3.36
N SER A 726 2.43 24.91 3.40
CA SER A 726 2.36 25.74 2.18
C SER A 726 3.71 25.83 1.46
N ALA A 727 4.82 25.94 2.21
CA ALA A 727 6.16 25.95 1.64
C ALA A 727 6.54 24.60 0.99
N ILE A 728 6.13 23.49 1.62
CA ILE A 728 6.36 22.14 1.08
C ILE A 728 5.53 21.90 -0.20
N GLU A 729 4.25 22.30 -0.23
CA GLU A 729 3.43 22.17 -1.44
C GLU A 729 3.97 23.01 -2.61
N ALA A 730 4.41 24.25 -2.34
CA ALA A 730 5.07 25.07 -3.35
C ALA A 730 6.36 24.42 -3.90
N TYR A 731 7.15 23.78 -3.02
CA TYR A 731 8.31 23.01 -3.43
C TYR A 731 7.94 21.82 -4.32
N LYS A 732 6.93 21.02 -3.94
CA LYS A 732 6.49 19.85 -4.72
C LYS A 732 6.10 20.23 -6.14
N VAL A 733 5.31 21.28 -6.30
CA VAL A 733 4.91 21.79 -7.62
C VAL A 733 6.13 22.18 -8.44
N THR A 734 7.07 22.91 -7.83
CA THR A 734 8.29 23.36 -8.51
C THR A 734 9.20 22.18 -8.89
N HIS A 735 9.35 21.20 -8.00
CA HIS A 735 10.13 19.99 -8.20
C HIS A 735 9.51 19.10 -9.29
N ALA A 736 8.20 18.85 -9.23
CA ALA A 736 7.47 18.07 -10.24
C ALA A 736 7.61 18.69 -11.63
N ASN A 737 7.49 20.02 -11.74
CA ASN A 737 7.70 20.74 -12.99
C ASN A 737 9.13 20.58 -13.53
N LEU A 738 10.15 20.61 -12.65
CA LEU A 738 11.55 20.40 -13.06
C LEU A 738 11.80 18.94 -13.49
N VAL A 739 11.30 17.97 -12.73
CA VAL A 739 11.37 16.53 -13.08
C VAL A 739 10.73 16.29 -14.44
N GLN A 740 9.52 16.82 -14.66
CA GLN A 740 8.83 16.72 -15.95
C GLN A 740 9.63 17.35 -17.10
N ARG A 741 10.25 18.52 -16.86
CA ARG A 741 11.10 19.21 -17.84
C ARG A 741 12.37 18.43 -18.18
N LEU A 742 12.97 17.72 -17.22
CA LEU A 742 14.18 16.91 -17.42
C LEU A 742 13.88 15.51 -17.98
N GLN A 743 12.70 14.97 -17.67
CA GLN A 743 12.23 13.70 -18.23
C GLN A 743 11.72 13.84 -19.67
N GLN A 744 11.21 15.00 -20.08
CA GLN A 744 10.73 15.25 -21.44
C GLN A 744 11.76 14.97 -22.54
N PRO A 745 13.02 15.45 -22.46
CA PRO A 745 14.07 15.14 -23.42
C PRO A 745 14.44 13.66 -23.45
N LEU A 746 14.48 12.99 -22.29
CA LEU A 746 14.76 11.55 -22.18
C LEU A 746 13.62 10.71 -22.76
N LYS A 747 12.38 11.09 -22.49
CA LYS A 747 11.18 10.48 -23.09
C LYS A 747 11.17 10.68 -24.60
N LYS A 748 11.48 11.89 -25.07
CA LYS A 748 11.57 12.20 -26.50
C LYS A 748 12.73 11.44 -27.18
N ALA A 749 13.89 11.33 -26.53
CA ALA A 749 15.02 10.55 -27.03
C ALA A 749 14.75 9.04 -27.01
N ALA A 750 14.01 8.54 -26.01
CA ALA A 750 13.56 7.15 -25.96
C ALA A 750 12.49 6.89 -27.05
N GLU A 751 11.54 7.79 -27.26
CA GLU A 751 10.56 7.74 -28.35
C GLU A 751 11.25 7.81 -29.73
N GLU A 752 12.27 8.65 -29.89
CA GLU A 752 13.10 8.73 -31.10
C GLU A 752 13.95 7.47 -31.30
N ALA A 753 14.56 6.92 -30.24
CA ALA A 753 15.33 5.68 -30.31
C ALA A 753 14.44 4.46 -30.62
N VAL A 754 13.23 4.42 -30.05
CA VAL A 754 12.20 3.42 -30.36
C VAL A 754 11.71 3.59 -31.80
N SER A 755 11.52 4.83 -32.28
CA SER A 755 11.17 5.12 -33.68
C SER A 755 12.27 4.69 -34.66
N ILE A 756 13.54 4.93 -34.33
CA ILE A 756 14.71 4.51 -35.13
C ILE A 756 14.84 2.97 -35.13
N ALA A 757 14.65 2.32 -33.98
CA ALA A 757 14.66 0.86 -33.87
C ALA A 757 13.49 0.22 -34.63
N ARG A 758 12.31 0.86 -34.60
CA ARG A 758 11.11 0.47 -35.36
C ARG A 758 11.36 0.64 -36.85
N ALA A 759 11.90 1.76 -37.30
CA ALA A 759 12.27 2.00 -38.70
C ALA A 759 13.30 0.99 -39.23
N LYS A 760 14.32 0.63 -38.44
CA LYS A 760 15.34 -0.37 -38.81
C LYS A 760 14.77 -1.79 -38.92
N ARG A 761 13.80 -2.16 -38.06
CA ARG A 761 13.09 -3.45 -38.13
C ARG A 761 12.08 -3.50 -39.28
N THR A 762 11.35 -2.42 -39.53
CA THR A 762 10.41 -2.31 -40.64
C THR A 762 11.15 -2.34 -41.99
N GLY A 763 12.36 -1.79 -42.08
CA GLY A 763 13.20 -1.85 -43.29
C GLY A 763 13.48 -3.27 -43.77
N ALA A 764 13.98 -4.16 -42.90
CA ALA A 764 14.27 -5.57 -43.24
C ALA A 764 13.03 -6.39 -43.63
N ILE A 765 11.84 -5.91 -43.26
CA ILE A 765 10.55 -6.54 -43.54
C ILE A 765 10.01 -6.08 -44.89
N ILE A 766 10.07 -4.78 -45.16
CA ILE A 766 9.72 -4.21 -46.46
C ILE A 766 10.63 -4.78 -47.55
N GLU A 767 11.91 -4.99 -47.28
CA GLU A 767 12.83 -5.67 -48.21
C GLU A 767 12.28 -7.01 -48.73
N LYS A 768 11.60 -7.81 -47.89
CA LYS A 768 11.00 -9.08 -48.34
C LYS A 768 9.79 -8.88 -49.24
N ILE A 769 8.97 -7.87 -48.97
CA ILE A 769 7.83 -7.51 -49.81
C ILE A 769 8.35 -6.95 -51.15
N ASP A 770 9.37 -6.10 -51.11
CA ASP A 770 10.00 -5.51 -52.28
C ASP A 770 10.62 -6.59 -53.18
N MET A 771 11.22 -7.63 -52.61
CA MET A 771 11.70 -8.79 -53.39
C MET A 771 10.56 -9.49 -54.15
N ILE A 772 9.39 -9.66 -53.52
CA ILE A 772 8.21 -10.29 -54.16
C ILE A 772 7.67 -9.38 -55.28
N LEU A 773 7.60 -8.07 -55.03
CA LEU A 773 7.10 -7.11 -56.00
C LEU A 773 8.06 -6.92 -57.18
N GLU A 774 9.37 -7.00 -56.95
CA GLU A 774 10.36 -6.96 -58.02
C GLU A 774 10.30 -8.23 -58.90
N GLU A 775 10.02 -9.40 -58.32
CA GLU A 775 9.76 -10.62 -59.11
C GLU A 775 8.53 -10.44 -60.01
N LEU A 776 7.44 -9.86 -59.47
CA LEU A 776 6.24 -9.54 -60.24
C LEU A 776 6.58 -8.58 -61.38
N LYS A 777 7.29 -7.48 -61.11
CA LYS A 777 7.71 -6.48 -62.10
C LYS A 777 8.50 -7.09 -63.25
N ASN A 778 9.51 -7.91 -62.94
CA ASN A 778 10.30 -8.60 -63.96
C ASN A 778 9.43 -9.47 -64.87
N LYS A 779 8.38 -10.09 -64.31
CA LYS A 779 7.44 -10.90 -65.09
C LYS A 779 6.49 -10.04 -65.93
N VAL A 780 6.07 -8.89 -65.43
CA VAL A 780 5.27 -7.89 -66.17
C VAL A 780 6.07 -7.35 -67.37
N ASP A 781 7.34 -7.04 -67.18
CA ASP A 781 8.22 -6.52 -68.23
C ASP A 781 8.46 -7.56 -69.34
N GLY A 782 8.47 -8.85 -68.98
CA GLY A 782 8.57 -9.98 -69.89
C GLY A 782 7.33 -10.26 -70.76
N ILE A 783 6.21 -9.56 -70.55
CA ILE A 783 5.00 -9.73 -71.39
C ILE A 783 5.27 -9.14 -72.79
N GLY A 784 5.22 -9.99 -73.81
CA GLY A 784 5.41 -9.61 -75.21
C GLY A 784 4.30 -8.69 -75.75
N SER A 785 4.53 -8.07 -76.91
CA SER A 785 3.61 -7.10 -77.54
C SER A 785 2.24 -7.67 -77.94
N ASN A 786 2.08 -8.99 -77.92
CA ASN A 786 0.85 -9.68 -78.36
C ASN A 786 -0.27 -9.69 -77.30
N HIS A 787 0.00 -9.24 -76.07
CA HIS A 787 -0.96 -9.18 -74.96
C HIS A 787 -0.98 -7.78 -74.33
N SER A 788 -1.26 -6.73 -75.12
CA SER A 788 -1.19 -5.33 -74.66
C SER A 788 -2.15 -5.04 -73.49
N GLU A 789 -3.39 -5.55 -73.56
CA GLU A 789 -4.39 -5.39 -72.49
C GLU A 789 -3.94 -6.06 -71.18
N ALA A 790 -3.50 -7.32 -71.24
CA ALA A 790 -2.96 -8.02 -70.09
C ALA A 790 -1.69 -7.36 -69.52
N LYS A 791 -0.84 -6.77 -70.39
CA LYS A 791 0.34 -6.02 -69.96
C LYS A 791 -0.02 -4.76 -69.16
N ASP A 792 -1.03 -4.03 -69.59
CA ASP A 792 -1.50 -2.83 -68.89
C ASP A 792 -2.17 -3.19 -67.56
N VAL A 793 -2.97 -4.27 -67.52
CA VAL A 793 -3.56 -4.78 -66.27
C VAL A 793 -2.47 -5.26 -65.30
N ALA A 794 -1.43 -5.93 -65.78
CA ALA A 794 -0.32 -6.40 -64.95
C ALA A 794 0.52 -5.22 -64.39
N LYS A 795 0.73 -4.16 -65.18
CA LYS A 795 1.38 -2.92 -64.72
C LYS A 795 0.55 -2.23 -63.63
N ASN A 796 -0.76 -2.13 -63.82
CA ASN A 796 -1.66 -1.54 -62.83
C ASN A 796 -1.69 -2.36 -61.54
N LEU A 797 -1.73 -3.68 -61.62
CA LEU A 797 -1.63 -4.56 -60.45
C LEU A 797 -0.33 -4.29 -59.67
N HIS A 798 0.81 -4.27 -60.36
CA HIS A 798 2.10 -3.99 -59.71
C HIS A 798 2.12 -2.61 -59.04
N ALA A 799 1.58 -1.58 -59.69
CA ALA A 799 1.48 -0.23 -59.11
C ALA A 799 0.60 -0.20 -57.85
N MET A 800 -0.57 -0.85 -57.87
CA MET A 800 -1.47 -0.93 -56.71
C MET A 800 -0.85 -1.69 -55.53
N LEU A 801 -0.06 -2.73 -55.80
CA LEU A 801 0.63 -3.49 -54.76
C LEU A 801 1.80 -2.69 -54.14
N LEU A 802 2.52 -1.89 -54.94
CA LEU A 802 3.53 -0.97 -54.44
C LEU A 802 2.93 0.12 -53.55
N GLU A 803 1.83 0.73 -53.97
CA GLU A 803 1.13 1.74 -53.17
C GLU A 803 0.63 1.15 -51.83
N ALA A 804 0.03 -0.04 -51.87
CA ALA A 804 -0.39 -0.74 -50.65
C ALA A 804 0.79 -1.02 -49.71
N ARG A 805 1.97 -1.35 -50.27
CA ARG A 805 3.21 -1.59 -49.51
C ARG A 805 3.72 -0.30 -48.87
N ASP A 806 3.70 0.81 -49.60
CA ASP A 806 4.15 2.12 -49.11
C ASP A 806 3.28 2.59 -47.95
N ASP A 807 1.95 2.49 -48.09
CA ASP A 807 1.00 2.83 -47.02
C ASP A 807 1.21 1.94 -45.80
N TYR A 808 1.46 0.65 -46.01
CA TYR A 808 1.75 -0.29 -44.92
C TYR A 808 3.07 0.06 -44.20
N PHE A 809 4.11 0.43 -44.92
CA PHE A 809 5.37 0.90 -44.34
C PHE A 809 5.15 2.14 -43.45
N VAL A 810 4.42 3.13 -43.97
CA VAL A 810 4.10 4.36 -43.25
C VAL A 810 3.30 4.05 -41.97
N GLN A 811 2.30 3.17 -42.05
CA GLN A 811 1.52 2.73 -40.88
C GLN A 811 2.39 2.02 -39.83
N LEU A 812 3.33 1.16 -40.26
CA LEU A 812 4.23 0.45 -39.35
C LEU A 812 5.28 1.35 -38.70
N VAL A 813 5.80 2.34 -39.41
CA VAL A 813 6.83 3.28 -38.90
C VAL A 813 6.21 4.33 -37.99
N ASN A 814 5.11 4.96 -38.41
CA ASN A 814 4.53 6.08 -37.68
C ASN A 814 3.61 5.62 -36.53
N GLY A 815 3.08 4.39 -36.58
CA GLY A 815 2.14 3.86 -35.58
C GLY A 815 0.86 4.70 -35.44
N ARG A 816 0.63 5.63 -36.37
CA ARG A 816 -0.47 6.58 -36.40
C ARG A 816 -0.88 6.84 -37.84
N GLU A 817 -2.18 7.01 -38.05
CA GLU A 817 -2.77 7.42 -39.31
C GLU A 817 -3.92 8.38 -38.98
N ASN A 818 -3.94 9.58 -39.58
CA ASN A 818 -4.92 10.63 -39.31
C ASN A 818 -5.05 11.04 -37.82
N GLY A 819 -3.98 10.88 -37.03
CA GLY A 819 -3.97 11.20 -35.61
C GLY A 819 -4.42 10.07 -34.67
N GLU A 820 -4.91 8.95 -35.22
CA GLU A 820 -5.30 7.77 -34.45
C GLU A 820 -4.18 6.72 -34.41
N THR A 821 -4.00 6.05 -33.28
CA THR A 821 -3.01 4.99 -33.11
C THR A 821 -3.47 3.72 -33.87
N ILE A 822 -2.62 3.21 -34.76
CA ILE A 822 -2.87 1.96 -35.49
C ILE A 822 -1.91 0.85 -35.02
N ASP A 823 -2.47 -0.26 -34.55
CA ASP A 823 -1.69 -1.45 -34.19
C ASP A 823 -1.25 -2.23 -35.44
N ALA A 824 -0.20 -3.05 -35.30
CA ALA A 824 0.41 -3.78 -36.40
C ALA A 824 -0.52 -4.82 -37.02
N ASP A 825 -1.46 -5.37 -36.23
CA ASP A 825 -2.45 -6.34 -36.71
C ASP A 825 -3.45 -5.66 -37.64
N LYS A 826 -3.98 -4.49 -37.26
CA LYS A 826 -4.89 -3.70 -38.08
C LYS A 826 -4.20 -3.21 -39.36
N ALA A 827 -2.97 -2.71 -39.26
CA ALA A 827 -2.18 -2.34 -40.44
C ALA A 827 -1.96 -3.53 -41.38
N GLY A 828 -1.61 -4.70 -40.82
CA GLY A 828 -1.41 -5.94 -41.58
C GLY A 828 -2.69 -6.45 -42.24
N GLN A 829 -3.84 -6.39 -41.55
CA GLN A 829 -5.13 -6.77 -42.10
C GLN A 829 -5.57 -5.85 -43.25
N ARG A 830 -5.34 -4.53 -43.10
CA ARG A 830 -5.62 -3.55 -44.17
C ARG A 830 -4.77 -3.81 -45.40
N PHE A 831 -3.47 -4.02 -45.21
CA PHE A 831 -2.55 -4.32 -46.31
C PHE A 831 -2.95 -5.62 -47.02
N LYS A 832 -3.20 -6.71 -46.29
CA LYS A 832 -3.71 -7.98 -46.85
C LYS A 832 -4.98 -7.78 -47.68
N LYS A 833 -5.93 -7.00 -47.15
CA LYS A 833 -7.20 -6.70 -47.84
C LYS A 833 -6.95 -5.94 -49.15
N ARG A 834 -6.08 -4.93 -49.17
CA ARG A 834 -5.75 -4.17 -50.38
C ARG A 834 -5.06 -5.04 -51.42
N CYS A 835 -4.08 -5.88 -51.01
CA CYS A 835 -3.42 -6.80 -51.93
C CYS A 835 -4.40 -7.82 -52.55
N ARG A 836 -5.32 -8.37 -51.74
CA ARG A 836 -6.35 -9.29 -52.23
C ARG A 836 -7.26 -8.62 -53.25
N LEU A 837 -7.78 -7.43 -52.94
CA LEU A 837 -8.64 -6.68 -53.87
C LEU A 837 -7.94 -6.36 -55.20
N ALA A 838 -6.67 -5.95 -55.15
CA ALA A 838 -5.88 -5.68 -56.35
C ALA A 838 -5.70 -6.95 -57.20
N ILE A 839 -5.34 -8.06 -56.56
CA ILE A 839 -5.14 -9.35 -57.24
C ILE A 839 -6.45 -9.90 -57.82
N ASP A 840 -7.55 -9.84 -57.08
CA ASP A 840 -8.87 -10.31 -57.52
C ASP A 840 -9.39 -9.49 -58.71
N ALA A 841 -9.12 -8.19 -58.74
CA ALA A 841 -9.47 -7.32 -59.87
C ALA A 841 -8.66 -7.64 -61.13
N ALA A 842 -7.39 -8.01 -61.00
CA ALA A 842 -6.51 -8.34 -62.12
C ALA A 842 -6.66 -9.80 -62.60
N MET A 843 -7.11 -10.70 -61.72
CA MET A 843 -7.20 -12.15 -61.95
C MET A 843 -7.93 -12.54 -63.24
N PRO A 844 -9.12 -12.00 -63.59
CA PRO A 844 -9.89 -12.50 -64.73
C PRO A 844 -9.18 -12.28 -66.07
N VAL A 845 -8.47 -11.17 -66.22
CA VAL A 845 -7.74 -10.82 -67.44
C VAL A 845 -6.41 -11.58 -67.50
N LEU A 846 -5.66 -11.59 -66.40
CA LEU A 846 -4.32 -12.21 -66.36
C LEU A 846 -4.37 -13.75 -66.39
N GLU A 847 -5.42 -14.37 -65.86
CA GLU A 847 -5.64 -15.82 -66.02
C GLU A 847 -6.01 -16.17 -67.45
N LYS A 848 -6.97 -15.44 -68.04
CA LYS A 848 -7.45 -15.69 -69.40
C LYS A 848 -6.35 -15.53 -70.44
N ASP A 849 -5.55 -14.47 -70.33
CA ASP A 849 -4.62 -14.09 -71.39
C ASP A 849 -3.20 -14.61 -71.16
N LEU A 850 -2.81 -14.88 -69.90
CA LEU A 850 -1.43 -15.29 -69.54
C LEU A 850 -1.36 -16.58 -68.69
N GLY A 851 -2.49 -17.14 -68.23
CA GLY A 851 -2.50 -18.30 -67.32
C GLY A 851 -1.89 -18.02 -65.95
N TRP A 852 -1.95 -16.77 -65.48
CA TRP A 852 -1.28 -16.33 -64.25
C TRP A 852 -2.04 -16.60 -62.94
N GLY A 853 -3.20 -17.22 -62.97
CA GLY A 853 -4.06 -17.38 -61.80
C GLY A 853 -3.40 -18.15 -60.67
N GLY A 854 -2.69 -19.25 -60.97
CA GLY A 854 -1.88 -19.97 -59.99
C GLY A 854 -0.71 -19.13 -59.46
N TYR A 855 -0.10 -18.32 -60.32
CA TYR A 855 1.01 -17.44 -59.97
C TYR A 855 0.58 -16.29 -59.05
N LEU A 856 -0.55 -15.63 -59.35
CA LEU A 856 -1.11 -14.55 -58.55
C LEU A 856 -1.55 -15.03 -57.16
N LYS A 857 -2.13 -16.24 -57.07
CA LYS A 857 -2.42 -16.89 -55.79
C LYS A 857 -1.15 -17.12 -54.96
N ASN A 858 -0.03 -17.48 -55.60
CA ASN A 858 1.25 -17.67 -54.92
C ASN A 858 1.88 -16.35 -54.45
N ILE A 859 1.77 -15.27 -55.25
CA ILE A 859 2.17 -13.92 -54.80
C ILE A 859 1.38 -13.51 -53.57
N LEU A 860 0.04 -13.69 -53.57
CA LEU A 860 -0.78 -13.35 -52.42
C LEU A 860 -0.34 -14.16 -51.18
N LYS A 861 -0.06 -15.46 -51.34
CA LYS A 861 0.47 -16.31 -50.25
C LYS A 861 1.82 -15.79 -49.74
N ALA A 862 2.74 -15.41 -50.63
CA ALA A 862 4.05 -14.90 -50.25
C ALA A 862 3.95 -13.57 -49.48
N ILE A 863 3.10 -12.65 -49.96
CA ILE A 863 2.82 -11.37 -49.27
C ILE A 863 2.17 -11.63 -47.91
N VAL A 864 1.15 -12.49 -47.84
CA VAL A 864 0.47 -12.84 -46.58
C VAL A 864 1.45 -13.47 -45.60
N ASN A 865 2.35 -14.35 -46.04
CA ASN A 865 3.39 -14.94 -45.19
C ASN A 865 4.39 -13.90 -44.69
N ALA A 866 4.82 -12.96 -45.54
CA ALA A 866 5.66 -11.85 -45.13
C ALA A 866 4.98 -10.99 -44.06
N VAL A 867 3.67 -10.75 -44.19
CA VAL A 867 2.85 -9.98 -43.22
C VAL A 867 2.57 -10.77 -41.94
N ILE A 868 2.30 -12.07 -42.02
CA ILE A 868 2.16 -12.94 -40.85
C ILE A 868 3.47 -12.98 -40.08
N TYR A 869 4.62 -12.97 -40.76
CA TYR A 869 5.91 -12.79 -40.12
C TYR A 869 6.02 -11.43 -39.39
N VAL A 870 5.43 -10.34 -39.92
CA VAL A 870 5.33 -9.04 -39.22
C VAL A 870 4.51 -9.11 -37.95
N VAL A 871 3.34 -9.74 -38.01
CA VAL A 871 2.44 -9.90 -36.86
C VAL A 871 3.07 -10.81 -35.81
N THR A 872 3.66 -11.93 -36.24
CA THR A 872 4.26 -12.90 -35.33
C THR A 872 5.55 -12.37 -34.70
N VAL A 873 6.47 -11.76 -35.45
CA VAL A 873 7.73 -11.19 -34.90
C VAL A 873 7.52 -9.82 -34.23
N GLY A 874 6.51 -9.05 -34.65
CA GLY A 874 6.03 -7.85 -33.95
C GLY A 874 5.43 -8.20 -32.58
N HIS A 875 4.74 -9.33 -32.47
CA HIS A 875 4.25 -9.90 -31.20
C HIS A 875 5.28 -10.74 -30.43
N VAL A 876 6.45 -11.06 -30.98
CA VAL A 876 7.54 -11.65 -30.17
C VAL A 876 7.96 -10.71 -29.03
N ASN A 877 7.60 -9.41 -29.08
CA ASN A 877 7.77 -8.47 -27.95
C ASN A 877 6.47 -7.88 -27.36
N SER A 878 5.29 -8.44 -27.65
CA SER A 878 4.05 -8.15 -26.92
C SER A 878 3.33 -9.46 -26.62
N PHE A 879 3.19 -9.74 -25.33
CA PHE A 879 3.03 -11.05 -24.70
C PHE A 879 1.69 -11.76 -24.94
N PHE A 880 1.40 -12.20 -26.17
CA PHE A 880 0.54 -13.37 -26.40
C PHE A 880 1.10 -14.18 -27.57
N THR A 881 1.84 -15.23 -27.27
CA THR A 881 2.05 -16.33 -28.20
C THR A 881 0.72 -17.04 -28.37
N TYR A 882 0.09 -16.91 -29.54
CA TYR A 882 -0.81 -17.95 -30.01
C TYR A 882 -0.03 -19.27 -29.95
N SER A 883 -0.61 -20.28 -29.30
CA SER A 883 0.06 -21.57 -29.18
C SER A 883 0.40 -22.07 -30.59
N LYS A 884 1.47 -22.87 -30.74
CA LYS A 884 1.78 -23.54 -32.01
C LYS A 884 0.57 -24.34 -32.54
N SER A 885 -0.34 -24.73 -31.65
CA SER A 885 -1.66 -25.29 -31.95
C SER A 885 -2.61 -24.29 -32.61
N ASP A 886 -2.63 -23.02 -32.18
CA ASP A 886 -3.57 -22.03 -32.67
C ASP A 886 -3.09 -21.28 -33.93
N ALA A 887 -1.78 -21.13 -34.12
CA ALA A 887 -1.22 -20.73 -35.42
C ALA A 887 -1.42 -21.82 -36.48
N SER A 888 -1.33 -23.10 -36.06
CA SER A 888 -1.73 -24.23 -36.90
C SER A 888 -3.24 -24.19 -37.15
N LYS A 889 -4.09 -23.99 -36.13
CA LYS A 889 -5.56 -23.84 -36.31
C LYS A 889 -5.92 -22.64 -37.18
N ALA A 890 -5.23 -21.50 -37.09
CA ALA A 890 -5.52 -20.34 -37.93
C ALA A 890 -5.10 -20.57 -39.39
N ALA A 891 -4.00 -21.31 -39.62
CA ALA A 891 -3.61 -21.76 -40.95
C ALA A 891 -4.57 -22.83 -41.48
N THR A 892 -5.04 -23.76 -40.63
CA THR A 892 -6.05 -24.78 -40.97
C THR A 892 -7.42 -24.15 -41.21
N VAL A 893 -7.85 -23.15 -40.43
CA VAL A 893 -9.08 -22.38 -40.62
C VAL A 893 -8.99 -21.55 -41.89
N ALA A 894 -7.84 -20.96 -42.22
CA ALA A 894 -7.64 -20.27 -43.48
C ALA A 894 -7.65 -21.24 -44.69
N ASP A 895 -7.07 -22.44 -44.55
CA ASP A 895 -7.16 -23.50 -45.56
C ASP A 895 -8.58 -24.10 -45.67
N GLU A 896 -9.31 -24.24 -44.57
CA GLU A 896 -10.71 -24.69 -44.50
C GLU A 896 -11.66 -23.63 -45.08
N GLU A 897 -11.44 -22.34 -44.83
CA GLU A 897 -12.20 -21.23 -45.44
C GLU A 897 -11.92 -21.10 -46.94
N LEU A 898 -10.67 -21.38 -47.38
CA LEU A 898 -10.31 -21.48 -48.79
C LEU A 898 -10.99 -22.70 -49.46
N GLN A 899 -11.06 -23.84 -48.77
CA GLN A 899 -11.78 -25.03 -49.26
C GLN A 899 -13.30 -24.84 -49.24
N TYR A 900 -13.87 -24.12 -48.26
CA TYR A 900 -15.29 -23.79 -48.19
C TYR A 900 -15.71 -22.84 -49.32
N ALA A 901 -14.85 -21.87 -49.68
CA ALA A 901 -15.05 -21.01 -50.84
C ALA A 901 -14.98 -21.78 -52.18
N GLU A 902 -14.15 -22.83 -52.27
CA GLU A 902 -14.11 -23.73 -53.42
C GLU A 902 -15.36 -24.64 -53.50
N GLN A 903 -15.90 -25.13 -52.37
CA GLN A 903 -17.14 -25.94 -52.34
C GLN A 903 -18.42 -25.12 -52.55
N ALA A 904 -18.45 -23.86 -52.09
CA ALA A 904 -19.57 -22.94 -52.34
C ALA A 904 -19.69 -22.55 -53.84
N SER A 905 -18.64 -22.75 -54.64
CA SER A 905 -18.67 -22.54 -56.10
C SER A 905 -19.29 -23.70 -56.90
N PHE A 906 -19.58 -24.85 -56.26
CA PHE A 906 -20.15 -26.05 -56.90
C PHE A 906 -21.66 -26.25 -56.68
N PHE A 907 -22.32 -25.43 -55.87
CA PHE A 907 -23.78 -25.45 -55.71
C PHE A 907 -24.44 -24.19 -56.28
N THR A 908 -24.53 -24.13 -57.61
CA THR A 908 -25.62 -23.42 -58.28
C THR A 908 -26.39 -24.45 -59.11
N PRO A 909 -27.72 -24.63 -58.90
CA PRO A 909 -28.51 -25.43 -59.81
C PRO A 909 -28.57 -24.68 -61.15
N LYS A 910 -28.13 -25.31 -62.23
CA LYS A 910 -28.41 -24.84 -63.60
C LYS A 910 -29.92 -24.89 -63.85
N PRO A 911 -30.43 -23.98 -64.71
CA PRO A 911 -31.86 -23.64 -64.83
C PRO A 911 -32.79 -24.81 -65.11
#